data_AF-A0A1M3PZ67-F1
#
_entry.id   AF-A0A1M3PZ67-F1
#
_cell.length_a   1.000
_cell.length_b   1.000
_cell.length_c   1.000
_cell.angle_alpha   90.00
_cell.angle_beta   90.00
_cell.angle_gamma   90.00
#
_symmetry.space_group_name_H-M   'P 1'
#
loop_
_entity.id
_entity.type
_entity.pdbx_description
1 polymer ?
#
loop_
_entity_poly.entity_id
_entity_poly.type
_entity_poly.pdbx_seq_one_letter_code
_entity_poly.pdbx_strand_id
1 'polypeptide(L)'
;MPGAFLWDDKIATASITAPEGGIVDSMPLSNLVDPQPRLRARLLGSSAALLVDLGADTAIDALALISTTLTDTATIRWRMGPAEALVEAAPLFDLRWDSGSITPPSGYNFMRASTATYIGSDGLLKTAPANTPRIAYDPVTRACLGLLLEEARSNLLLSTGDLSNAAVWARFGAISVTGNAAAAPDGTGTAALLAIPTGAGVYQSRPATAGQSYSFSVWLRADAPTASRIVMNSDAGGATLQPISVGTAWQRFSMAKTLSATSTTVSGQIDAGSGASTVYAWGAQIEQAAMASSYIPTTSATATRAVDRHWLSGQAIDPAVGLAFLVDYTAKAGGVATSVPICFTPAGGSFGDSWYVSQNPGTGTVALTLLDSVHGNYPATPGRSGTIGDACRVAANTGAAGVALAANASGSTTNAAVPTSNGTFALVGLGGASWGGAPGGATGVVLLRRIAVYARQLTQGQVTAAAITGSTLDTAMLVYDSGPLAAETSDAAGGNVVLLAPATVTARYLRVDVTDDGATAIDIGRLVAGPLWRPSRAFAYGVTEGQEMLDRRDRNPLTGVSFPVPALANPRVTRFSLPLLSGAEIKGQHRAMVRVLGAIGDALWIPEITLSQAELNSRSIWGAIAAPGDEAATSRDSFPGSSRSFRIIERV
;
A
#
# COMPACT_ATOMS: atom_id res chain seq x y z
N MET A 1 -1.32 11.02 -43.25
CA MET A 1 -0.54 11.92 -42.36
C MET A 1 0.95 11.61 -42.51
N PRO A 2 1.90 12.42 -41.99
CA PRO A 2 3.30 12.05 -42.06
C PRO A 2 3.59 10.82 -41.19
N GLY A 3 4.36 9.87 -41.72
CA GLY A 3 4.91 8.77 -40.92
C GLY A 3 5.96 9.28 -39.94
N ALA A 4 6.31 8.48 -38.94
CA ALA A 4 7.18 8.88 -37.83
C ALA A 4 8.31 7.86 -37.60
N PHE A 5 9.39 8.33 -36.98
CA PHE A 5 10.53 7.50 -36.61
C PHE A 5 10.80 7.54 -35.12
N LEU A 6 10.99 6.37 -34.51
CA LEU A 6 11.70 6.22 -33.24
C LEU A 6 13.10 5.70 -33.55
N TRP A 7 14.09 6.59 -33.51
CA TRP A 7 15.49 6.26 -33.78
C TRP A 7 16.40 6.45 -32.57
N ASP A 8 15.98 7.28 -31.61
CA ASP A 8 16.68 7.54 -30.37
C ASP A 8 16.08 6.66 -29.27
N ASP A 9 16.40 5.37 -29.33
CA ASP A 9 15.93 4.35 -28.39
C ASP A 9 16.52 4.59 -27.00
N LYS A 10 15.69 5.08 -26.08
CA LYS A 10 16.07 5.41 -24.70
C LYS A 10 16.22 4.18 -23.82
N ILE A 11 15.68 3.04 -24.25
CA ILE A 11 15.76 1.78 -23.49
C ILE A 11 17.18 1.19 -23.58
N ALA A 12 17.91 1.45 -24.67
CA ALA A 12 19.25 0.90 -24.90
C ALA A 12 20.26 1.23 -23.79
N THR A 13 20.07 2.32 -23.04
CA THR A 13 20.91 2.72 -21.89
C THR A 13 20.19 2.63 -20.55
N ALA A 14 18.94 2.17 -20.54
CA ALA A 14 18.12 2.11 -19.35
C ALA A 14 18.40 0.85 -18.52
N SER A 15 18.06 0.91 -17.23
CA SER A 15 18.01 -0.30 -16.41
C SER A 15 16.61 -0.91 -16.46
N ILE A 16 16.54 -2.23 -16.64
CA ILE A 16 15.28 -2.97 -16.80
C ILE A 16 15.19 -4.03 -15.71
N THR A 17 14.04 -4.09 -15.05
CA THR A 17 13.70 -5.08 -14.03
C THR A 17 12.34 -5.70 -14.33
N ALA A 18 12.10 -6.93 -13.86
CA ALA A 18 10.78 -7.57 -13.93
C ALA A 18 10.23 -7.73 -12.51
N PRO A 19 9.41 -6.78 -12.02
CA PRO A 19 8.83 -6.87 -10.67
C PRO A 19 7.79 -7.99 -10.52
N GLU A 20 7.31 -8.54 -11.63
CA GLU A 20 6.32 -9.62 -11.72
C GLU A 20 6.67 -10.57 -12.87
N GLY A 21 6.49 -11.87 -12.64
CA GLY A 21 6.90 -12.93 -13.56
C GLY A 21 8.33 -13.40 -13.29
N GLY A 22 8.52 -14.72 -13.14
CA GLY A 22 9.87 -15.29 -12.95
C GLY A 22 10.69 -15.16 -14.23
N ILE A 23 11.98 -14.86 -14.13
CA ILE A 23 12.88 -14.77 -15.29
C ILE A 23 13.57 -16.12 -15.51
N VAL A 24 13.77 -16.52 -16.76
CA VAL A 24 14.57 -17.71 -17.11
C VAL A 24 16.00 -17.28 -17.42
N ASP A 25 16.98 -17.84 -16.72
CA ASP A 25 18.40 -17.44 -16.84
C ASP A 25 18.98 -17.60 -18.27
N SER A 26 18.50 -18.59 -19.04
CA SER A 26 18.91 -18.79 -20.44
C SER A 26 18.26 -17.81 -21.42
N MET A 27 17.23 -17.07 -20.98
CA MET A 27 16.50 -16.06 -21.76
C MET A 27 16.32 -14.78 -20.92
N PRO A 28 17.45 -14.12 -20.54
CA PRO A 28 17.45 -13.05 -19.55
C PRO A 28 16.86 -11.74 -20.08
N LEU A 29 16.55 -10.80 -19.17
CA LEU A 29 16.07 -9.46 -19.53
C LEU A 29 17.05 -8.65 -20.39
N SER A 30 18.35 -8.97 -20.35
CA SER A 30 19.35 -8.33 -21.23
C SER A 30 19.07 -8.57 -22.72
N ASN A 31 18.30 -9.60 -23.06
CA ASN A 31 17.88 -9.85 -24.44
C ASN A 31 16.94 -8.75 -24.98
N LEU A 32 16.22 -8.04 -24.10
CA LEU A 32 15.29 -6.97 -24.51
C LEU A 32 15.97 -5.78 -25.21
N VAL A 33 17.29 -5.64 -25.07
CA VAL A 33 18.09 -4.61 -25.74
C VAL A 33 19.03 -5.20 -26.80
N ASP A 34 18.96 -6.51 -27.05
CA ASP A 34 19.78 -7.17 -28.06
C ASP A 34 19.35 -6.72 -29.47
N PRO A 35 20.30 -6.43 -30.39
CA PRO A 35 19.97 -6.08 -31.77
C PRO A 35 19.17 -7.14 -32.51
N GLN A 36 19.17 -8.41 -32.06
CA GLN A 36 18.46 -9.53 -32.67
C GLN A 36 17.13 -9.83 -31.94
N PRO A 37 15.96 -9.40 -32.46
CA PRO A 37 14.67 -9.54 -31.76
C PRO A 37 14.18 -10.99 -31.60
N ARG A 38 14.82 -11.97 -32.24
CA ARG A 38 14.54 -13.40 -32.00
C ARG A 38 15.26 -13.97 -30.78
N LEU A 39 16.26 -13.28 -30.25
CA LEU A 39 16.77 -13.57 -28.92
C LEU A 39 15.78 -12.97 -27.93
N ARG A 40 14.82 -13.77 -27.49
CA ARG A 40 13.73 -13.31 -26.61
C ARG A 40 14.15 -13.39 -25.14
N ALA A 41 13.71 -12.44 -24.34
CA ALA A 41 13.61 -12.58 -22.89
C ALA A 41 12.34 -13.37 -22.56
N ARG A 42 12.42 -14.27 -21.57
CA ARG A 42 11.29 -15.10 -21.13
C ARG A 42 10.84 -14.74 -19.72
N LEU A 43 9.57 -14.40 -19.59
CA LEU A 43 8.87 -14.12 -18.34
C LEU A 43 7.87 -15.25 -18.07
N LEU A 44 7.97 -15.90 -16.91
CA LEU A 44 7.12 -17.03 -16.53
C LEU A 44 5.76 -16.56 -16.04
N GLY A 45 4.72 -17.32 -16.40
CA GLY A 45 3.32 -17.06 -16.04
C GLY A 45 2.52 -16.42 -17.18
N SER A 46 1.21 -16.34 -16.98
CA SER A 46 0.26 -15.67 -17.88
C SER A 46 0.22 -14.16 -17.70
N SER A 47 0.94 -13.62 -16.72
CA SER A 47 1.04 -12.17 -16.50
C SER A 47 2.46 -11.82 -16.06
N ALA A 48 3.00 -10.76 -16.64
CA ALA A 48 4.34 -10.27 -16.33
C ALA A 48 4.39 -8.74 -16.41
N ALA A 49 5.41 -8.17 -15.78
CA ALA A 49 5.65 -6.75 -15.88
C ALA A 49 7.12 -6.43 -16.08
N LEU A 50 7.39 -5.39 -16.86
CA LEU A 50 8.70 -4.78 -17.05
C LEU A 50 8.65 -3.38 -16.45
N LEU A 51 9.68 -3.04 -15.67
CA LEU A 51 9.91 -1.71 -15.14
C LEU A 51 11.25 -1.21 -15.65
N VAL A 52 11.23 -0.05 -16.26
CA VAL A 52 12.38 0.62 -16.84
C VAL A 52 12.65 1.91 -16.07
N ASP A 53 13.88 2.06 -15.58
CA ASP A 53 14.42 3.34 -15.12
C ASP A 53 15.34 3.90 -16.20
N LEU A 54 14.92 5.01 -16.81
CA LEU A 54 15.65 5.72 -17.86
C LEU A 54 16.84 6.52 -17.30
N GLY A 55 17.02 6.55 -15.98
CA GLY A 55 18.09 7.24 -15.27
C GLY A 55 17.85 8.74 -15.07
N ALA A 56 17.05 9.36 -15.94
CA ALA A 56 16.64 10.76 -15.85
C ALA A 56 15.27 10.98 -16.52
N ASP A 57 14.65 12.12 -16.23
CA ASP A 57 13.43 12.56 -16.89
C ASP A 57 13.65 12.67 -18.40
N THR A 58 12.92 11.86 -19.15
CA THR A 58 13.12 11.64 -20.57
C THR A 58 11.79 11.80 -21.30
N ALA A 59 11.83 12.39 -22.50
CA ALA A 59 10.65 12.52 -23.36
C ALA A 59 10.36 11.19 -24.06
N ILE A 60 9.09 10.77 -24.03
CA ILE A 60 8.62 9.51 -24.60
C ILE A 60 7.32 9.79 -25.37
N ASP A 61 7.30 9.43 -26.65
CA ASP A 61 6.12 9.51 -27.52
C ASP A 61 5.57 8.12 -27.86
N ALA A 62 6.45 7.12 -27.90
CA ALA A 62 6.12 5.78 -28.34
C ALA A 62 6.91 4.72 -27.57
N LEU A 63 6.32 3.52 -27.51
CA LEU A 63 6.91 2.30 -27.02
C LEU A 63 6.61 1.17 -27.99
N ALA A 64 7.54 0.25 -28.20
CA ALA A 64 7.25 -0.98 -28.92
C ALA A 64 7.87 -2.21 -28.26
N LEU A 65 7.10 -3.29 -28.27
CA LEU A 65 7.55 -4.65 -28.01
C LEU A 65 7.69 -5.36 -29.35
N ILE A 66 8.89 -5.80 -29.70
CA ILE A 66 9.19 -6.43 -30.99
C ILE A 66 9.32 -7.93 -30.79
N SER A 67 8.77 -8.73 -31.72
CA SER A 67 8.89 -10.19 -31.73
C SER A 67 8.41 -10.82 -30.41
N THR A 68 7.16 -10.58 -30.04
CA THR A 68 6.51 -11.21 -28.88
C THR A 68 5.78 -12.50 -29.25
N THR A 69 5.54 -13.37 -28.27
CA THR A 69 4.68 -14.57 -28.41
C THR A 69 3.23 -14.34 -27.98
N LEU A 70 2.82 -13.09 -27.80
CA LEU A 70 1.49 -12.76 -27.30
C LEU A 70 0.40 -13.25 -28.23
N THR A 71 -0.75 -13.63 -27.66
CA THR A 71 -1.97 -13.89 -28.41
C THR A 71 -2.68 -12.59 -28.79
N ASP A 72 -3.60 -12.67 -29.74
CA ASP A 72 -4.45 -11.54 -30.15
C ASP A 72 -5.37 -11.05 -29.02
N THR A 73 -5.69 -11.95 -28.08
CA THR A 73 -6.45 -11.65 -26.86
C THR A 73 -5.62 -11.10 -25.71
N ALA A 74 -4.29 -11.07 -25.83
CA ALA A 74 -3.43 -10.54 -24.76
C ALA A 74 -3.73 -9.05 -24.52
N THR A 75 -3.51 -8.60 -23.29
CA THR A 75 -3.69 -7.20 -22.89
C THR A 75 -2.37 -6.61 -22.44
N ILE A 76 -2.17 -5.34 -22.77
CA ILE A 76 -0.96 -4.58 -22.48
C ILE A 76 -1.37 -3.24 -21.89
N ARG A 77 -0.69 -2.83 -20.83
CA ARG A 77 -0.85 -1.51 -20.21
C ARG A 77 0.52 -0.91 -20.00
N TRP A 78 0.66 0.38 -20.26
CA TRP A 78 1.91 1.08 -20.01
C TRP A 78 1.67 2.37 -19.24
N ARG A 79 2.55 2.62 -18.28
CA ARG A 79 2.43 3.67 -17.27
C ARG A 79 3.76 4.39 -17.14
N MET A 80 3.69 5.68 -16.86
CA MET A 80 4.87 6.55 -16.78
C MET A 80 4.78 7.55 -15.65
N GLY A 81 5.92 7.87 -15.07
CA GLY A 81 6.04 8.93 -14.07
C GLY A 81 7.48 9.22 -13.65
N PRO A 82 7.68 10.21 -12.77
CA PRO A 82 9.00 10.57 -12.24
C PRO A 82 9.48 9.61 -11.14
N ALA A 83 8.61 8.74 -10.63
CA ALA A 83 8.89 7.81 -9.53
C ALA A 83 8.58 6.36 -9.91
N GLU A 84 9.25 5.43 -9.22
CA GLU A 84 9.17 3.98 -9.46
C GLU A 84 7.79 3.37 -9.16
N ALA A 85 7.03 4.00 -8.25
CA ALA A 85 5.75 3.51 -7.72
C ALA A 85 4.58 3.67 -8.70
N LEU A 86 4.73 3.12 -9.91
CA LEU A 86 3.77 3.22 -11.00
C LEU A 86 2.66 2.16 -10.93
N VAL A 87 2.72 1.23 -9.96
CA VAL A 87 1.81 0.07 -9.91
C VAL A 87 1.29 -0.29 -8.53
N GLU A 88 -0.01 -0.58 -8.51
CA GLU A 88 -0.70 -1.27 -7.45
C GLU A 88 -0.36 -2.76 -7.49
N ALA A 89 0.40 -3.20 -6.49
CA ALA A 89 0.67 -4.59 -6.22
C ALA A 89 -0.60 -5.24 -5.68
N ALA A 90 -0.88 -6.46 -6.12
CA ALA A 90 -1.91 -7.28 -5.49
C ALA A 90 -1.41 -7.79 -4.13
N PRO A 91 -2.14 -7.54 -3.03
CA PRO A 91 -1.82 -8.16 -1.75
C PRO A 91 -2.23 -9.64 -1.77
N LEU A 92 -1.49 -10.47 -1.03
CA LEU A 92 -1.88 -11.84 -0.68
C LEU A 92 -3.25 -11.86 0.01
N PHE A 93 -3.47 -10.89 0.92
CA PHE A 93 -4.78 -10.60 1.48
C PHE A 93 -4.88 -9.13 1.91
N ASP A 94 -6.10 -8.59 1.84
CA ASP A 94 -6.44 -7.23 2.28
C ASP A 94 -7.66 -7.28 3.21
N LEU A 95 -7.43 -7.04 4.50
CA LEU A 95 -8.45 -7.02 5.53
C LEU A 95 -8.88 -5.59 5.81
N ARG A 96 -10.19 -5.35 5.75
CA ARG A 96 -10.80 -4.03 5.87
C ARG A 96 -11.86 -4.04 6.95
N TRP A 97 -11.78 -3.08 7.85
CA TRP A 97 -12.76 -2.84 8.92
C TRP A 97 -13.34 -1.42 8.87
N ASP A 98 -12.79 -0.57 8.01
CA ASP A 98 -13.25 0.80 7.74
C ASP A 98 -14.65 0.84 7.11
N SER A 99 -15.10 -0.26 6.49
CA SER A 99 -16.47 -0.43 5.96
C SER A 99 -17.52 -0.86 7.00
N GLY A 100 -17.10 -1.14 8.24
CA GLY A 100 -18.01 -1.53 9.32
C GLY A 100 -18.40 -3.00 9.36
N SER A 101 -17.88 -3.82 8.43
CA SER A 101 -18.06 -5.28 8.42
C SER A 101 -16.74 -6.00 8.67
N ILE A 102 -16.83 -7.24 9.17
CA ILE A 102 -15.72 -8.19 9.16
C ILE A 102 -16.10 -9.25 8.12
N THR A 103 -15.40 -9.26 6.99
CA THR A 103 -15.40 -10.42 6.09
C THR A 103 -14.12 -11.19 6.37
N PRO A 104 -14.14 -12.18 7.28
CA PRO A 104 -12.92 -12.85 7.70
C PRO A 104 -12.39 -13.71 6.53
N PRO A 105 -11.08 -13.62 6.21
CA PRO A 105 -10.46 -14.52 5.24
C PRO A 105 -10.42 -15.94 5.79
N SER A 106 -10.11 -16.91 4.93
CA SER A 106 -9.78 -18.26 5.37
C SER A 106 -8.66 -18.22 6.41
N GLY A 107 -8.81 -19.01 7.48
CA GLY A 107 -7.84 -19.08 8.58
C GLY A 107 -7.92 -17.94 9.60
N TYR A 108 -8.90 -17.02 9.52
CA TYR A 108 -9.11 -16.02 10.56
C TYR A 108 -9.71 -16.62 11.84
N ASN A 109 -9.09 -16.28 12.96
CA ASN A 109 -9.47 -16.74 14.28
C ASN A 109 -9.57 -15.56 15.24
N PHE A 110 -10.50 -15.68 16.19
CA PHE A 110 -10.67 -14.75 17.28
C PHE A 110 -10.95 -15.49 18.58
N MET A 111 -10.39 -15.01 19.69
CA MET A 111 -10.85 -15.42 21.01
C MET A 111 -10.83 -14.28 22.03
N ARG A 112 -11.84 -14.34 22.91
CA ARG A 112 -11.93 -13.59 24.15
C ARG A 112 -12.83 -14.37 25.11
N ALA A 113 -12.30 -14.69 26.29
CA ALA A 113 -12.98 -15.52 27.30
C ALA A 113 -14.06 -14.80 28.14
N SER A 114 -14.46 -13.58 27.76
CA SER A 114 -15.46 -12.78 28.50
C SER A 114 -16.40 -12.06 27.54
N THR A 115 -17.53 -11.57 28.06
CA THR A 115 -18.28 -10.51 27.40
C THR A 115 -17.47 -9.21 27.40
N ALA A 116 -17.81 -8.30 26.50
CA ALA A 116 -17.15 -6.99 26.40
C ALA A 116 -18.05 -5.98 25.71
N THR A 117 -17.91 -4.69 26.03
CA THR A 117 -18.74 -3.66 25.42
C THR A 117 -18.06 -2.97 24.24
N TYR A 118 -18.84 -2.33 23.38
CA TYR A 118 -18.36 -1.48 22.28
C TYR A 118 -19.46 -0.52 21.85
N ILE A 119 -19.11 0.56 21.17
CA ILE A 119 -20.09 1.43 20.52
C ILE A 119 -20.43 0.86 19.16
N GLY A 120 -21.71 0.57 18.92
CA GLY A 120 -22.22 0.06 17.66
C GLY A 120 -22.45 1.15 16.61
N SER A 121 -22.81 0.75 15.40
CA SER A 121 -23.09 1.66 14.27
C SER A 121 -24.24 2.64 14.49
N ASP A 122 -25.12 2.37 15.47
CA ASP A 122 -26.19 3.26 15.93
C ASP A 122 -25.72 4.32 16.94
N GLY A 123 -24.45 4.28 17.34
CA GLY A 123 -23.88 5.16 18.37
C GLY A 123 -24.21 4.72 19.81
N LEU A 124 -24.88 3.58 19.99
CA LEU A 124 -25.22 3.04 21.31
C LEU A 124 -24.17 2.06 21.80
N LEU A 125 -24.03 1.96 23.12
CA LEU A 125 -23.21 0.97 23.78
C LEU A 125 -23.87 -0.41 23.69
N LYS A 126 -23.13 -1.39 23.19
CA LYS A 126 -23.54 -2.79 22.99
C LYS A 126 -22.63 -3.72 23.75
N THR A 127 -23.14 -4.90 24.07
CA THR A 127 -22.37 -6.00 24.67
C THR A 127 -22.19 -7.12 23.65
N ALA A 128 -20.94 -7.46 23.36
CA ALA A 128 -20.58 -8.64 22.58
C ALA A 128 -20.40 -9.84 23.53
N PRO A 129 -20.94 -11.03 23.18
CA PRO A 129 -20.66 -12.25 23.93
C PRO A 129 -19.18 -12.67 23.79
N ALA A 130 -18.79 -13.70 24.52
CA ALA A 130 -17.46 -14.30 24.37
C ALA A 130 -17.21 -14.73 22.92
N ASN A 131 -15.94 -14.68 22.49
CA ASN A 131 -15.51 -15.04 21.13
C ASN A 131 -16.25 -14.30 19.99
N THR A 132 -16.77 -13.10 20.26
CA THR A 132 -17.31 -12.20 19.22
C THR A 132 -16.41 -10.96 19.06
N PRO A 133 -15.80 -10.75 17.87
CA PRO A 133 -14.99 -9.57 17.58
C PRO A 133 -15.85 -8.30 17.57
N ARG A 134 -15.24 -7.14 17.83
CA ARG A 134 -15.95 -5.87 18.02
C ARG A 134 -15.49 -4.82 17.01
N ILE A 135 -16.42 -4.25 16.25
CA ILE A 135 -16.17 -3.07 15.41
C ILE A 135 -16.69 -1.85 16.16
N ALA A 136 -15.80 -0.91 16.46
CA ALA A 136 -16.15 0.29 17.22
C ALA A 136 -16.52 1.44 16.29
N TYR A 137 -17.47 2.25 16.75
CA TYR A 137 -17.91 3.47 16.08
C TYR A 137 -17.77 4.67 17.03
N ASP A 138 -17.68 5.86 16.46
CA ASP A 138 -17.77 7.08 17.23
C ASP A 138 -19.23 7.31 17.69
N PRO A 139 -19.50 7.56 18.98
CA PRO A 139 -20.86 7.63 19.52
C PRO A 139 -21.67 8.83 19.01
N VAL A 140 -21.01 9.87 18.49
CA VAL A 140 -21.66 11.11 18.04
C VAL A 140 -21.75 11.15 16.51
N THR A 141 -20.62 10.99 15.83
CA THR A 141 -20.50 11.08 14.37
C THR A 141 -20.91 9.78 13.67
N ARG A 142 -20.98 8.66 14.42
CA ARG A 142 -21.24 7.31 13.89
C ARG A 142 -20.22 6.83 12.86
N ALA A 143 -19.06 7.48 12.79
CA ALA A 143 -17.96 7.06 11.93
C ALA A 143 -17.41 5.71 12.41
N CYS A 144 -17.16 4.78 11.48
CA CYS A 144 -16.49 3.52 11.80
C CYS A 144 -15.03 3.80 12.21
N LEU A 145 -14.64 3.33 13.38
CA LEU A 145 -13.28 3.46 13.90
C LEU A 145 -12.41 2.22 13.61
N GLY A 146 -13.04 1.10 13.25
CA GLY A 146 -12.37 -0.16 12.91
C GLY A 146 -12.52 -1.25 13.98
N LEU A 147 -11.77 -2.33 13.81
CA LEU A 147 -11.68 -3.45 14.75
C LEU A 147 -11.07 -2.98 16.07
N LEU A 148 -11.79 -3.20 17.17
CA LEU A 148 -11.37 -2.85 18.51
C LEU A 148 -10.59 -4.01 19.13
N LEU A 149 -9.30 -3.76 19.40
CA LEU A 149 -8.40 -4.68 20.09
C LEU A 149 -8.05 -4.10 21.46
N GLU A 150 -8.30 -4.86 22.52
CA GLU A 150 -8.01 -4.41 23.88
C GLU A 150 -7.40 -5.48 24.76
N GLU A 151 -6.36 -5.11 25.50
CA GLU A 151 -5.73 -5.97 26.51
C GLU A 151 -6.67 -6.31 27.68
N ALA A 152 -6.29 -7.23 28.56
CA ALA A 152 -7.12 -7.54 29.72
C ALA A 152 -7.20 -6.34 30.68
N ARG A 153 -8.41 -6.04 31.17
CA ARG A 153 -8.66 -4.92 32.08
C ARG A 153 -9.75 -5.25 33.10
N SER A 154 -9.66 -4.61 34.26
CA SER A 154 -10.65 -4.74 35.32
C SER A 154 -11.18 -3.37 35.71
N ASN A 155 -12.51 -3.24 35.79
CA ASN A 155 -13.13 -2.07 36.41
C ASN A 155 -13.16 -2.26 37.92
N LEU A 156 -12.46 -1.38 38.63
CA LEU A 156 -12.38 -1.41 40.07
C LEU A 156 -13.62 -0.84 40.74
N LEU A 157 -14.39 0.00 40.04
CA LEU A 157 -15.60 0.60 40.60
C LEU A 157 -16.75 -0.40 40.67
N LEU A 158 -17.68 -0.17 41.59
CA LEU A 158 -18.88 -0.98 41.83
C LEU A 158 -20.14 -0.17 41.53
N SER A 159 -21.26 -0.85 41.24
CA SER A 159 -22.55 -0.24 40.89
C SER A 159 -22.41 0.80 39.77
N THR A 160 -21.71 0.44 38.70
CA THR A 160 -21.21 1.41 37.72
C THR A 160 -22.28 1.87 36.72
N GLY A 161 -23.36 1.11 36.58
CA GLY A 161 -24.57 1.52 35.85
C GLY A 161 -25.59 2.29 36.70
N ASP A 162 -25.40 2.39 38.03
CA ASP A 162 -26.31 3.10 38.94
C ASP A 162 -25.53 3.94 39.95
N LEU A 163 -25.29 5.20 39.59
CA LEU A 163 -24.60 6.19 40.43
C LEU A 163 -25.51 6.73 41.56
N SER A 164 -26.79 6.35 41.59
CA SER A 164 -27.72 6.79 42.65
C SER A 164 -27.61 5.97 43.92
N ASN A 165 -26.98 4.79 43.87
CA ASN A 165 -26.76 3.92 45.02
C ASN A 165 -25.82 4.55 46.06
N ALA A 166 -26.40 5.22 47.06
CA ALA A 166 -25.67 5.95 48.10
C ALA A 166 -24.85 5.06 49.06
N ALA A 167 -25.09 3.74 49.09
CA ALA A 167 -24.27 2.81 49.87
C ALA A 167 -22.92 2.51 49.20
N VAL A 168 -22.82 2.77 47.90
CA VAL A 168 -21.66 2.44 47.05
C VAL A 168 -20.99 3.71 46.52
N TRP A 169 -21.77 4.75 46.24
CA TRP A 169 -21.32 6.05 45.76
C TRP A 169 -21.43 7.10 46.87
N ALA A 170 -20.28 7.50 47.40
CA ALA A 170 -20.19 8.50 48.44
C ALA A 170 -20.51 9.89 47.87
N ARG A 171 -21.19 10.70 48.68
CA ARG A 171 -21.64 12.05 48.32
C ARG A 171 -20.99 13.06 49.25
N PHE A 172 -20.62 14.22 48.73
CA PHE A 172 -20.15 15.35 49.53
C PHE A 172 -20.82 16.64 49.07
N GLY A 173 -20.91 17.61 49.97
CA GLY A 173 -21.75 18.79 49.78
C GLY A 173 -23.24 18.42 49.63
N ALA A 174 -24.07 19.40 49.32
CA ALA A 174 -25.52 19.23 49.18
C ALA A 174 -25.94 18.76 47.77
N ILE A 175 -25.27 17.75 47.22
CA ILE A 175 -25.62 17.18 45.91
C ILE A 175 -26.98 16.45 45.96
N SER A 176 -27.79 16.61 44.90
CA SER A 176 -28.97 15.78 44.66
C SER A 176 -28.69 14.78 43.53
N VAL A 177 -29.01 13.50 43.78
CA VAL A 177 -28.82 12.41 42.81
C VAL A 177 -30.13 11.66 42.64
N THR A 178 -30.66 11.66 41.43
CA THR A 178 -31.89 10.93 41.06
C THR A 178 -31.53 9.80 40.11
N GLY A 179 -31.75 8.55 40.51
CA GLY A 179 -31.53 7.38 39.64
C GLY A 179 -32.59 7.25 38.55
N ASN A 180 -32.30 6.48 37.50
CA ASN A 180 -33.22 6.14 36.42
C ASN A 180 -33.91 7.36 35.76
N ALA A 181 -33.19 8.48 35.64
CA ALA A 181 -33.74 9.76 35.22
C ALA A 181 -33.74 9.94 33.69
N ALA A 182 -33.03 9.09 32.93
CA ALA A 182 -33.00 9.12 31.48
C ALA A 182 -32.47 7.81 30.86
N ALA A 183 -32.59 7.71 29.54
CA ALA A 183 -31.88 6.71 28.76
C ALA A 183 -30.35 6.90 28.85
N ALA A 184 -29.66 5.85 29.25
CA ALA A 184 -28.22 5.70 29.32
C ALA A 184 -27.61 5.43 27.93
N PRO A 185 -26.27 5.46 27.79
CA PRO A 185 -25.60 5.17 26.52
C PRO A 185 -25.88 3.79 25.93
N ASP A 186 -26.29 2.82 26.76
CA ASP A 186 -26.72 1.48 26.33
C ASP A 186 -28.21 1.41 25.93
N GLY A 187 -28.92 2.54 25.96
CA GLY A 187 -30.34 2.66 25.66
C GLY A 187 -31.28 2.34 26.83
N THR A 188 -30.77 1.89 27.98
CA THR A 188 -31.59 1.55 29.15
C THR A 188 -31.97 2.79 29.95
N GLY A 189 -33.11 2.80 30.65
CA GLY A 189 -33.54 3.94 31.48
C GLY A 189 -32.77 4.12 32.80
N THR A 190 -31.47 3.82 32.86
CA THR A 190 -30.71 3.68 34.12
C THR A 190 -29.81 4.87 34.47
N ALA A 191 -29.73 5.90 33.61
CA ALA A 191 -28.85 7.05 33.87
C ALA A 191 -29.27 7.84 35.10
N ALA A 192 -28.31 8.25 35.93
CA ALA A 192 -28.58 9.10 37.09
C ALA A 192 -28.50 10.58 36.71
N LEU A 193 -29.44 11.40 37.19
CA LEU A 193 -29.36 12.87 37.13
C LEU A 193 -28.63 13.37 38.38
N LEU A 194 -27.55 14.12 38.17
CA LEU A 194 -26.75 14.76 39.19
C LEU A 194 -27.00 16.26 39.14
N ALA A 195 -27.66 16.83 40.14
CA ALA A 195 -27.72 18.27 40.36
C ALA A 195 -26.65 18.63 41.39
N ILE A 196 -25.56 19.24 40.90
CA ILE A 196 -24.30 19.40 41.63
C ILE A 196 -24.08 20.88 41.96
N PRO A 197 -24.33 21.33 43.20
CA PRO A 197 -23.95 22.67 43.64
C PRO A 197 -22.43 22.88 43.65
N THR A 198 -21.98 24.13 43.69
CA THR A 198 -20.56 24.47 43.89
C THR A 198 -20.02 23.79 45.16
N GLY A 199 -18.90 23.07 45.02
CA GLY A 199 -18.27 22.35 46.15
C GLY A 199 -18.95 21.03 46.54
N ALA A 200 -19.90 20.53 45.73
CA ALA A 200 -20.54 19.23 45.93
C ALA A 200 -20.16 18.24 44.82
N GLY A 201 -20.39 16.95 45.04
CA GLY A 201 -20.09 15.91 44.07
C GLY A 201 -20.36 14.50 44.55
N VAL A 202 -20.07 13.54 43.67
CA VAL A 202 -20.18 12.11 43.92
C VAL A 202 -18.85 11.43 43.59
N TYR A 203 -18.45 10.45 44.40
CA TYR A 203 -17.20 9.72 44.19
C TYR A 203 -17.28 8.29 44.70
N GLN A 204 -16.31 7.49 44.28
CA GLN A 204 -16.02 6.19 44.88
C GLN A 204 -14.52 6.02 44.98
N SER A 205 -14.05 5.59 46.16
CA SER A 205 -12.64 5.27 46.42
C SER A 205 -12.42 3.76 46.44
N ARG A 206 -11.32 3.30 45.87
CA ARG A 206 -10.96 1.89 45.76
C ARG A 206 -9.49 1.66 46.11
N PRO A 207 -9.12 0.47 46.59
CA PRO A 207 -7.72 0.09 46.78
C PRO A 207 -6.93 0.25 45.49
N ALA A 208 -5.70 0.71 45.62
CA ALA A 208 -4.80 0.95 44.50
C ALA A 208 -3.36 0.56 44.85
N THR A 209 -2.58 0.28 43.82
CA THR A 209 -1.16 -0.03 43.93
C THR A 209 -0.34 1.25 43.80
N ALA A 210 0.52 1.51 44.78
CA ALA A 210 1.38 2.68 44.80
C ALA A 210 2.28 2.78 43.56
N GLY A 211 2.52 4.00 43.08
CA GLY A 211 3.36 4.27 41.90
C GLY A 211 2.77 3.86 40.54
N GLN A 212 1.59 3.24 40.51
CA GLN A 212 0.94 2.80 39.27
C GLN A 212 0.07 3.90 38.66
N SER A 213 -0.17 3.80 37.35
CA SER A 213 -1.09 4.69 36.65
C SER A 213 -2.48 4.10 36.59
N TYR A 214 -3.47 4.96 36.85
CA TYR A 214 -4.90 4.64 36.76
C TYR A 214 -5.59 5.60 35.79
N SER A 215 -6.73 5.16 35.28
CA SER A 215 -7.61 5.98 34.46
C SER A 215 -9.01 5.94 35.04
N PHE A 216 -9.68 7.08 35.00
CA PHE A 216 -11.09 7.22 35.34
C PHE A 216 -11.85 7.60 34.09
N SER A 217 -13.01 7.00 33.86
CA SER A 217 -13.92 7.37 32.78
C SER A 217 -15.38 7.31 33.22
N VAL A 218 -16.21 8.16 32.61
CA VAL A 218 -17.66 8.19 32.86
C VAL A 218 -18.37 8.78 31.65
N TRP A 219 -19.56 8.27 31.36
CA TRP A 219 -20.44 8.87 30.35
C TRP A 219 -21.23 10.01 30.97
N LEU A 220 -21.23 11.16 30.29
CA LEU A 220 -21.98 12.33 30.70
C LEU A 220 -22.77 12.91 29.51
N ARG A 221 -23.95 13.43 29.80
CA ARG A 221 -24.70 14.35 28.94
C ARG A 221 -25.44 15.38 29.80
N ALA A 222 -25.92 16.45 29.21
CA ALA A 222 -26.78 17.42 29.87
C ALA A 222 -27.97 17.77 28.96
N ASP A 223 -29.01 18.41 29.47
CA ASP A 223 -30.12 18.87 28.62
C ASP A 223 -29.77 20.17 27.87
N ALA A 224 -28.85 20.95 28.44
CA ALA A 224 -28.20 22.09 27.78
C ALA A 224 -26.69 22.03 28.08
N PRO A 225 -25.83 22.51 27.16
CA PRO A 225 -24.38 22.50 27.38
C PRO A 225 -24.00 23.16 28.71
N THR A 226 -23.21 22.46 29.52
CA THR A 226 -22.79 22.94 30.85
C THR A 226 -21.34 22.56 31.13
N ALA A 227 -20.65 23.37 31.92
CA ALA A 227 -19.37 22.97 32.49
C ALA A 227 -19.60 21.95 33.63
N SER A 228 -18.67 21.03 33.78
CA SER A 228 -18.57 20.12 34.92
C SER A 228 -17.10 19.74 35.10
N ARG A 229 -16.78 18.86 36.05
CA ARG A 229 -15.41 18.41 36.27
C ARG A 229 -15.35 16.95 36.67
N ILE A 230 -14.45 16.22 36.03
CA ILE A 230 -14.03 14.90 36.50
C ILE A 230 -12.73 15.03 37.27
N VAL A 231 -12.60 14.24 38.32
CA VAL A 231 -11.48 14.30 39.26
C VAL A 231 -10.99 12.89 39.53
N MET A 232 -9.67 12.73 39.55
CA MET A 232 -9.03 11.60 40.19
C MET A 232 -8.25 12.06 41.41
N ASN A 233 -8.57 11.48 42.56
CA ASN A 233 -7.92 11.78 43.82
C ASN A 233 -7.35 10.51 44.46
N SER A 234 -6.39 10.69 45.35
CA SER A 234 -5.73 9.61 46.10
C SER A 234 -5.44 10.08 47.53
N ASP A 235 -5.17 9.14 48.42
CA ASP A 235 -4.76 9.39 49.81
C ASP A 235 -3.42 10.12 49.96
N ALA A 236 -2.65 10.26 48.87
CA ALA A 236 -1.44 11.09 48.79
C ALA A 236 -1.29 11.69 47.39
N GLY A 237 -0.45 12.72 47.22
CA GLY A 237 -0.06 13.24 45.90
C GLY A 237 -1.04 14.20 45.19
N GLY A 238 -2.00 14.79 45.93
CA GLY A 238 -2.94 15.80 45.43
C GLY A 238 -3.96 15.28 44.40
N ALA A 239 -5.06 15.99 44.20
CA ALA A 239 -6.05 15.61 43.19
C ALA A 239 -5.62 16.05 41.78
N THR A 240 -5.89 15.22 40.77
CA THR A 240 -5.84 15.61 39.36
C THR A 240 -7.24 16.03 38.93
N LEU A 241 -7.37 17.27 38.45
CA LEU A 241 -8.65 17.91 38.12
C LEU A 241 -8.74 18.14 36.61
N GLN A 242 -9.85 17.72 35.97
CA GLN A 242 -10.09 17.99 34.55
C GLN A 242 -11.46 18.65 34.36
N PRO A 243 -11.49 19.98 34.12
CA PRO A 243 -12.69 20.66 33.64
C PRO A 243 -13.14 20.06 32.31
N ILE A 244 -14.44 19.86 32.16
CA ILE A 244 -15.05 19.29 30.96
C ILE A 244 -16.27 20.12 30.54
N SER A 245 -16.52 20.15 29.24
CA SER A 245 -17.74 20.72 28.66
C SER A 245 -18.66 19.57 28.30
N VAL A 246 -19.79 19.45 28.99
CA VAL A 246 -20.77 18.39 28.78
C VAL A 246 -21.82 18.90 27.81
N GLY A 247 -21.91 18.26 26.65
CA GLY A 247 -22.91 18.56 25.62
C GLY A 247 -24.24 17.82 25.83
N THR A 248 -25.10 17.88 24.82
CA THR A 248 -26.43 17.27 24.84
C THR A 248 -26.46 15.80 24.44
N ALA A 249 -25.42 15.34 23.73
CA ALA A 249 -25.22 13.93 23.40
C ALA A 249 -24.40 13.22 24.48
N TRP A 250 -24.60 11.91 24.64
CA TRP A 250 -23.76 11.09 25.49
C TRP A 250 -22.31 11.09 24.97
N GLN A 251 -21.39 11.53 25.82
CA GLN A 251 -19.96 11.48 25.57
C GLN A 251 -19.26 10.82 26.75
N ARG A 252 -18.29 9.95 26.47
CA ARG A 252 -17.43 9.38 27.50
C ARG A 252 -16.24 10.29 27.74
N PHE A 253 -16.14 10.82 28.95
CA PHE A 253 -14.99 11.57 29.41
C PHE A 253 -14.02 10.63 30.11
N SER A 254 -12.72 10.86 29.97
CA SER A 254 -11.70 10.07 30.65
C SER A 254 -10.48 10.91 31.02
N MET A 255 -9.81 10.52 32.10
CA MET A 255 -8.56 11.11 32.55
C MET A 255 -7.61 10.05 33.10
N ALA A 256 -6.33 10.39 33.25
CA ALA A 256 -5.30 9.53 33.80
C ALA A 256 -4.62 10.18 35.02
N LYS A 257 -4.14 9.36 35.96
CA LYS A 257 -3.36 9.78 37.12
C LYS A 257 -2.35 8.71 37.47
N THR A 258 -1.07 9.08 37.52
CA THR A 258 -0.03 8.26 38.15
C THR A 258 -0.03 8.54 39.65
N LEU A 259 -0.15 7.50 40.45
CA LEU A 259 -0.21 7.62 41.90
C LEU A 259 1.17 7.83 42.51
N SER A 260 1.22 8.45 43.68
CA SER A 260 2.44 8.53 44.49
C SER A 260 2.93 7.12 44.87
N ALA A 261 4.23 6.97 45.11
CA ALA A 261 4.82 5.74 45.67
C ALA A 261 4.32 5.41 47.10
N THR A 262 3.52 6.30 47.72
CA THR A 262 2.90 6.10 49.04
C THR A 262 1.38 5.96 48.98
N SER A 263 0.75 6.09 47.81
CA SER A 263 -0.70 6.03 47.69
C SER A 263 -1.21 4.60 47.73
N THR A 264 -2.23 4.34 48.55
CA THR A 264 -2.88 3.02 48.68
C THR A 264 -4.32 3.01 48.17
N THR A 265 -4.86 4.18 47.81
CA THR A 265 -6.21 4.32 47.27
C THR A 265 -6.26 5.27 46.08
N VAL A 266 -7.22 5.03 45.20
CA VAL A 266 -7.58 5.91 44.09
C VAL A 266 -9.09 6.09 44.07
N SER A 267 -9.54 7.29 43.74
CA SER A 267 -10.94 7.63 43.63
C SER A 267 -11.24 8.35 42.33
N GLY A 268 -12.43 8.09 41.80
CA GLY A 268 -12.99 8.75 40.63
C GLY A 268 -14.20 9.56 41.09
N GLN A 269 -14.26 10.81 40.67
CA GLN A 269 -15.21 11.80 41.16
C GLN A 269 -15.79 12.61 40.00
N ILE A 270 -17.06 12.99 40.17
CA ILE A 270 -17.76 13.98 39.35
C ILE A 270 -18.17 15.11 40.30
N ASP A 271 -17.78 16.33 39.97
CA ASP A 271 -18.15 17.52 40.76
C ASP A 271 -18.46 18.73 39.88
N ALA A 272 -18.94 19.80 40.50
CA ALA A 272 -19.36 21.03 39.83
C ALA A 272 -18.20 21.87 39.26
N GLY A 273 -16.96 21.66 39.71
CA GLY A 273 -15.85 22.55 39.39
C GLY A 273 -16.06 23.95 40.01
N SER A 274 -16.01 24.99 39.18
CA SER A 274 -16.11 26.40 39.60
C SER A 274 -17.54 26.95 39.68
N GLY A 275 -18.56 26.21 39.26
CA GLY A 275 -19.96 26.65 39.32
C GLY A 275 -20.94 25.48 39.26
N ALA A 276 -22.15 25.66 39.80
CA ALA A 276 -23.15 24.59 39.84
C ALA A 276 -23.44 24.02 38.44
N SER A 277 -23.67 22.71 38.36
CA SER A 277 -23.95 22.01 37.11
C SER A 277 -25.04 20.96 37.30
N THR A 278 -25.76 20.64 36.22
CA THR A 278 -26.74 19.55 36.19
C THR A 278 -26.43 18.65 35.02
N VAL A 279 -26.07 17.40 35.31
CA VAL A 279 -25.61 16.43 34.30
C VAL A 279 -26.22 15.05 34.55
N TYR A 280 -26.48 14.32 33.47
CA TYR A 280 -26.75 12.88 33.53
C TYR A 280 -25.43 12.13 33.51
N ALA A 281 -25.32 11.09 34.33
CA ALA A 281 -24.11 10.29 34.46
C ALA A 281 -24.40 8.79 34.45
N TRP A 282 -23.51 8.02 33.81
CA TRP A 282 -23.62 6.57 33.71
C TRP A 282 -22.26 5.91 33.42
N GLY A 283 -22.11 4.64 33.78
CA GLY A 283 -21.02 3.78 33.32
C GLY A 283 -19.63 4.22 33.77
N ALA A 284 -19.50 4.62 35.03
CA ALA A 284 -18.23 5.06 35.58
C ALA A 284 -17.25 3.88 35.71
N GLN A 285 -15.95 4.12 35.50
CA GLN A 285 -14.93 3.08 35.49
C GLN A 285 -13.58 3.59 35.97
N ILE A 286 -12.91 2.80 36.81
CA ILE A 286 -11.48 2.95 37.12
C ILE A 286 -10.73 1.70 36.70
N GLU A 287 -9.63 1.87 35.96
CA GLU A 287 -8.74 0.80 35.52
C GLU A 287 -7.29 1.13 35.89
N GLN A 288 -6.49 0.12 36.22
CA GLN A 288 -5.05 0.27 36.43
C GLN A 288 -4.31 0.38 35.08
N ALA A 289 -4.48 1.53 34.42
CA ALA A 289 -3.76 1.93 33.23
C ALA A 289 -3.92 3.42 33.00
N ALA A 290 -3.02 4.04 32.24
CA ALA A 290 -3.16 5.44 31.85
C ALA A 290 -4.26 5.70 30.79
N MET A 291 -4.98 4.67 30.33
CA MET A 291 -6.12 4.81 29.42
C MET A 291 -7.31 3.95 29.84
N ALA A 292 -8.50 4.49 29.58
CA ALA A 292 -9.73 3.75 29.75
C ALA A 292 -9.95 2.82 28.55
N SER A 293 -10.23 1.54 28.80
CA SER A 293 -10.73 0.62 27.79
C SER A 293 -12.24 0.73 27.65
N SER A 294 -12.87 -0.09 26.81
CA SER A 294 -14.31 -0.25 26.74
C SER A 294 -14.94 -0.43 28.13
N TYR A 295 -16.19 -0.02 28.27
CA TYR A 295 -16.86 -0.10 29.56
C TYR A 295 -16.99 -1.57 30.01
N ILE A 296 -16.64 -1.83 31.26
CA ILE A 296 -16.72 -3.13 31.91
C ILE A 296 -17.77 -2.97 33.02
N PRO A 297 -19.00 -3.46 32.79
CA PRO A 297 -20.08 -3.32 33.76
C PRO A 297 -19.77 -4.05 35.06
N THR A 298 -20.09 -3.40 36.18
CA THR A 298 -19.96 -3.99 37.52
C THR A 298 -21.22 -3.74 38.35
N THR A 299 -21.52 -4.70 39.22
CA THR A 299 -22.64 -4.61 40.18
C THR A 299 -22.06 -4.58 41.60
N SER A 300 -22.02 -5.72 42.30
CA SER A 300 -21.52 -5.84 43.67
C SER A 300 -20.03 -6.21 43.76
N ALA A 301 -19.39 -6.57 42.65
CA ALA A 301 -17.99 -6.95 42.59
C ALA A 301 -17.31 -6.36 41.35
N THR A 302 -15.98 -6.25 41.42
CA THR A 302 -15.14 -5.89 40.29
C THR A 302 -15.25 -6.95 39.20
N ALA A 303 -15.24 -6.54 37.94
CA ALA A 303 -15.29 -7.45 36.81
C ALA A 303 -14.05 -7.25 35.91
N THR A 304 -13.65 -8.32 35.23
CA THR A 304 -12.49 -8.33 34.33
C THR A 304 -12.96 -8.67 32.92
N ARG A 305 -12.60 -7.83 31.95
CA ARG A 305 -12.65 -8.16 30.53
C ARG A 305 -11.35 -8.84 30.12
N ALA A 306 -11.46 -10.01 29.49
CA ALA A 306 -10.31 -10.73 28.98
C ALA A 306 -9.69 -10.02 27.76
N VAL A 307 -8.40 -10.31 27.51
CA VAL A 307 -7.66 -9.83 26.33
C VAL A 307 -8.32 -10.30 25.03
N ASP A 308 -8.39 -9.42 24.03
CA ASP A 308 -8.74 -9.79 22.66
C ASP A 308 -7.54 -10.45 21.97
N ARG A 309 -7.78 -11.58 21.29
CA ARG A 309 -6.76 -12.29 20.50
C ARG A 309 -7.24 -12.55 19.08
N HIS A 310 -6.61 -11.93 18.08
CA HIS A 310 -6.95 -12.08 16.66
C HIS A 310 -5.76 -12.59 15.83
N TRP A 311 -5.94 -13.64 15.04
CA TRP A 311 -4.85 -14.13 14.19
C TRP A 311 -5.34 -14.83 12.93
N LEU A 312 -4.47 -14.90 11.93
CA LEU A 312 -4.59 -15.76 10.76
C LEU A 312 -3.69 -16.98 10.96
N SER A 313 -4.23 -18.17 10.74
CA SER A 313 -3.50 -19.44 10.72
C SER A 313 -3.34 -19.97 9.31
N GLY A 314 -2.36 -20.86 9.12
CA GLY A 314 -2.16 -21.57 7.85
C GLY A 314 -1.56 -20.69 6.75
N GLN A 315 -0.89 -19.60 7.13
CA GLN A 315 -0.13 -18.80 6.17
C GLN A 315 1.14 -19.56 5.78
N ALA A 316 1.68 -19.27 4.59
CA ALA A 316 2.94 -19.82 4.12
C ALA A 316 3.76 -18.69 3.50
N ILE A 317 4.10 -17.69 4.31
CA ILE A 317 4.85 -16.52 3.86
C ILE A 317 6.33 -16.82 4.09
N ASP A 318 7.07 -17.02 3.00
CA ASP A 318 8.50 -17.24 3.06
C ASP A 318 9.25 -15.90 3.09
N PRO A 319 9.84 -15.49 4.24
CA PRO A 319 10.61 -14.24 4.31
C PRO A 319 11.84 -14.24 3.40
N ALA A 320 12.32 -15.40 2.93
CA ALA A 320 13.41 -15.47 1.96
C ALA A 320 12.99 -14.92 0.58
N VAL A 321 11.71 -15.04 0.22
CA VAL A 321 11.13 -14.47 -1.01
C VAL A 321 10.74 -12.99 -0.83
N GLY A 322 10.74 -12.52 0.41
CA GLY A 322 10.40 -11.16 0.80
C GLY A 322 8.94 -11.00 1.24
N LEU A 323 8.70 -10.02 2.11
CA LEU A 323 7.42 -9.73 2.73
C LEU A 323 7.26 -8.23 2.85
N ALA A 324 6.13 -7.71 2.36
CA ALA A 324 5.69 -6.35 2.66
C ALA A 324 4.29 -6.33 3.25
N PHE A 325 3.95 -5.27 3.98
CA PHE A 325 2.62 -5.11 4.54
C PHE A 325 2.26 -3.65 4.81
N LEU A 326 0.95 -3.39 4.88
CA LEU A 326 0.33 -2.11 5.19
C LEU A 326 -0.60 -2.24 6.41
N VAL A 327 -0.31 -1.35 7.34
CA VAL A 327 -0.83 -1.03 8.66
C VAL A 327 -1.76 0.18 8.85
N ASP A 328 -3.09 0.14 8.68
CA ASP A 328 -3.92 1.29 9.11
C ASP A 328 -4.48 1.05 10.51
N TYR A 329 -4.07 1.87 11.48
CA TYR A 329 -4.51 1.75 12.86
C TYR A 329 -4.55 3.11 13.59
N THR A 330 -5.12 3.11 14.78
CA THR A 330 -5.01 4.18 15.77
C THR A 330 -4.73 3.52 17.11
N ALA A 331 -3.54 3.77 17.66
CA ALA A 331 -3.21 3.35 19.03
C ALA A 331 -3.60 4.47 19.99
N LYS A 332 -4.35 4.14 21.04
CA LYS A 332 -4.58 5.09 22.14
C LYS A 332 -3.46 4.92 23.17
N ALA A 333 -2.86 6.04 23.58
CA ALA A 333 -1.73 6.02 24.51
C ALA A 333 -2.19 5.44 25.85
N GLY A 334 -1.49 4.43 26.36
CA GLY A 334 -1.61 4.12 27.78
C GLY A 334 -0.33 3.50 28.33
N GLY A 335 0.33 4.25 29.22
CA GLY A 335 1.44 3.74 30.01
C GLY A 335 2.58 3.14 29.19
N VAL A 336 3.49 2.41 29.86
CA VAL A 336 4.82 2.05 29.36
C VAL A 336 4.82 0.93 28.28
N ALA A 337 3.67 0.39 27.88
CA ALA A 337 3.61 -0.77 26.99
C ALA A 337 3.48 -0.35 25.51
N THR A 338 4.43 -0.79 24.68
CA THR A 338 4.44 -0.61 23.22
C THR A 338 3.24 -1.28 22.57
N SER A 339 2.48 -0.52 21.77
CA SER A 339 1.35 -1.07 21.01
C SER A 339 1.87 -1.80 19.77
N VAL A 340 1.40 -3.02 19.53
CA VAL A 340 1.78 -3.83 18.35
C VAL A 340 0.55 -4.06 17.49
N PRO A 341 0.36 -3.33 16.38
CA PRO A 341 -0.81 -3.52 15.51
C PRO A 341 -0.78 -4.83 14.70
N ILE A 342 0.41 -5.34 14.34
CA ILE A 342 0.58 -6.56 13.54
C ILE A 342 1.88 -7.28 13.90
N CYS A 343 1.84 -8.62 13.90
CA CYS A 343 3.03 -9.46 14.03
C CYS A 343 2.98 -10.70 13.13
N PHE A 344 4.14 -11.22 12.74
CA PHE A 344 4.33 -12.43 11.92
C PHE A 344 5.21 -13.41 12.69
N THR A 345 4.76 -14.68 12.80
CA THR A 345 5.43 -15.72 13.59
C THR A 345 5.48 -17.06 12.82
N PRO A 346 6.62 -17.78 12.79
CA PRO A 346 6.75 -19.11 12.20
C PRO A 346 5.93 -20.19 12.91
N ALA A 347 5.61 -21.27 12.19
CA ALA A 347 5.04 -22.47 12.82
C ALA A 347 6.07 -23.15 13.73
N GLY A 348 5.74 -23.35 15.01
CA GLY A 348 6.59 -24.11 15.94
C GLY A 348 7.80 -23.37 16.51
N GLY A 349 8.04 -22.12 16.12
CA GLY A 349 9.02 -21.24 16.77
C GLY A 349 8.55 -20.85 18.17
N SER A 350 9.49 -20.62 19.10
CA SER A 350 9.17 -19.84 20.29
C SER A 350 8.76 -18.44 19.83
N PHE A 351 7.83 -17.78 20.52
CA PHE A 351 7.35 -16.44 20.13
C PHE A 351 8.47 -15.39 19.94
N GLY A 352 9.69 -15.69 20.39
CA GLY A 352 10.91 -14.95 20.11
C GLY A 352 11.31 -14.86 18.63
N ASP A 353 10.78 -15.68 17.71
CA ASP A 353 11.12 -15.58 16.28
C ASP A 353 10.01 -14.81 15.54
N SER A 354 9.95 -13.48 15.63
CA SER A 354 8.83 -12.70 15.06
C SER A 354 9.23 -11.37 14.45
N TRP A 355 8.47 -10.95 13.43
CA TRP A 355 8.47 -9.58 12.92
C TRP A 355 7.22 -8.86 13.39
N TYR A 356 7.35 -7.59 13.77
CA TYR A 356 6.18 -6.79 14.13
C TYR A 356 6.42 -5.30 13.94
N VAL A 357 5.32 -4.58 13.75
CA VAL A 357 5.33 -3.12 13.92
C VAL A 357 5.02 -2.82 15.37
N SER A 358 5.77 -1.92 15.98
CA SER A 358 5.46 -1.39 17.31
C SER A 358 5.35 0.12 17.28
N GLN A 359 4.54 0.68 18.17
CA GLN A 359 4.50 2.10 18.44
C GLN A 359 4.78 2.37 19.92
N ASN A 360 5.77 3.21 20.18
CA ASN A 360 6.14 3.59 21.53
C ASN A 360 5.14 4.63 22.10
N PRO A 361 4.55 4.39 23.27
CA PRO A 361 3.55 5.27 23.87
C PRO A 361 4.13 6.55 24.51
N GLY A 362 5.45 6.64 24.70
CA GLY A 362 6.11 7.84 25.21
C GLY A 362 6.58 8.79 24.11
N THR A 363 7.06 8.25 22.99
CA THR A 363 7.62 9.05 21.88
C THR A 363 6.73 9.08 20.64
N GLY A 364 5.72 8.21 20.57
CA GLY A 364 4.91 7.99 19.37
C GLY A 364 5.65 7.34 18.21
N THR A 365 6.94 7.01 18.37
CA THR A 365 7.78 6.39 17.35
C THR A 365 7.22 5.03 16.96
N VAL A 366 6.98 4.85 15.67
CA VAL A 366 6.67 3.58 15.01
C VAL A 366 7.98 2.93 14.58
N ALA A 367 8.16 1.64 14.83
CA ALA A 367 9.35 0.88 14.44
C ALA A 367 8.98 -0.50 13.89
N LEU A 368 9.79 -1.03 12.97
CA LEU A 368 9.67 -2.38 12.41
C LEU A 368 10.67 -3.33 13.08
N THR A 369 10.26 -4.04 14.12
CA THR A 369 11.17 -4.82 14.96
C THR A 369 11.24 -6.28 14.54
N LEU A 370 12.46 -6.82 14.57
CA LEU A 370 12.75 -8.24 14.45
C LEU A 370 13.24 -8.78 15.79
N LEU A 371 12.63 -9.87 16.24
CA LEU A 371 13.19 -10.71 17.29
C LEU A 371 13.53 -12.10 16.74
N ASP A 372 14.62 -12.65 17.27
CA ASP A 372 15.01 -14.05 17.17
C ASP A 372 15.28 -14.59 18.57
N SER A 373 14.81 -15.81 18.84
CA SER A 373 15.06 -16.57 20.07
C SER A 373 16.55 -16.77 20.38
N VAL A 374 17.42 -16.75 19.36
CA VAL A 374 18.88 -16.91 19.52
C VAL A 374 19.60 -15.59 19.79
N HIS A 375 19.20 -14.51 19.12
CA HIS A 375 19.97 -13.25 19.09
C HIS A 375 19.29 -12.08 19.83
N GLY A 376 18.06 -12.26 20.32
CA GLY A 376 17.29 -11.20 20.95
C GLY A 376 16.79 -10.15 19.95
N ASN A 377 16.76 -8.88 20.36
CA ASN A 377 16.30 -7.79 19.50
C ASN A 377 17.42 -7.30 18.57
N TYR A 378 17.13 -7.20 17.27
CA TYR A 378 18.09 -6.66 16.31
C TYR A 378 18.10 -5.11 16.35
N PRO A 379 19.24 -4.46 16.72
CA PRO A 379 19.30 -3.03 17.00
C PRO A 379 19.20 -2.11 15.75
N ALA A 380 19.19 -2.67 14.54
CA ALA A 380 19.06 -1.91 13.30
C ALA A 380 17.60 -1.85 12.81
N THR A 381 16.71 -1.31 13.65
CA THR A 381 15.29 -1.21 13.35
C THR A 381 14.97 0.13 12.68
N PRO A 382 14.51 0.19 11.41
CA PRO A 382 14.05 1.45 10.84
C PRO A 382 12.84 1.96 11.65
N GLY A 383 12.82 3.26 11.92
CA GLY A 383 11.87 3.89 12.82
C GLY A 383 11.41 5.25 12.32
N ARG A 384 10.21 5.65 12.74
CA ARG A 384 9.58 6.90 12.31
C ARG A 384 8.70 7.52 13.37
N SER A 385 8.70 8.84 13.50
CA SER A 385 7.76 9.53 14.39
C SER A 385 6.32 9.42 13.88
N GLY A 386 5.43 8.89 14.71
CA GLY A 386 3.98 9.11 14.64
C GLY A 386 3.50 9.83 15.89
N THR A 387 2.29 10.38 15.86
CA THR A 387 1.62 10.90 17.05
C THR A 387 0.68 9.83 17.58
N ILE A 388 0.63 9.62 18.89
CA ILE A 388 -0.28 8.64 19.49
C ILE A 388 -1.68 9.23 19.57
N GLY A 389 -2.71 8.41 19.35
CA GLY A 389 -4.10 8.84 19.27
C GLY A 389 -4.49 9.28 17.85
N ASP A 390 -3.53 9.59 16.99
CA ASP A 390 -3.77 9.90 15.59
C ASP A 390 -3.92 8.64 14.74
N ALA A 391 -4.61 8.80 13.62
CA ALA A 391 -4.63 7.79 12.57
C ALA A 391 -3.20 7.59 12.03
N CYS A 392 -2.69 6.37 12.14
CA CYS A 392 -1.41 5.96 11.61
C CYS A 392 -1.64 4.99 10.44
N ARG A 393 -0.86 5.18 9.39
CA ARG A 393 -0.73 4.29 8.24
C ARG A 393 0.73 3.92 8.11
N VAL A 394 1.04 2.64 8.17
CA VAL A 394 2.42 2.15 8.19
C VAL A 394 2.62 1.14 7.08
N ALA A 395 3.55 1.38 6.18
CA ALA A 395 4.00 0.39 5.22
C ALA A 395 5.41 -0.09 5.60
N ALA A 396 5.60 -1.39 5.63
CA ALA A 396 6.86 -2.01 5.99
C ALA A 396 7.19 -3.12 5.01
N ASN A 397 8.48 -3.38 4.85
CA ASN A 397 8.97 -4.37 3.92
C ASN A 397 10.28 -4.99 4.40
N THR A 398 10.47 -6.27 4.07
CA THR A 398 11.58 -7.12 4.50
C THR A 398 11.95 -8.05 3.35
N GLY A 399 13.23 -8.34 3.20
CA GLY A 399 13.72 -9.34 2.23
C GLY A 399 15.22 -9.24 2.05
N ALA A 400 15.77 -10.03 1.11
CA ALA A 400 17.21 -10.07 0.84
C ALA A 400 17.80 -8.71 0.46
N ALA A 401 17.00 -7.80 -0.14
CA ALA A 401 17.46 -6.45 -0.50
C ALA A 401 17.43 -5.44 0.67
N GLY A 402 16.98 -5.84 1.87
CA GLY A 402 16.96 -4.99 3.07
C GLY A 402 15.58 -4.84 3.71
N VAL A 403 15.49 -3.93 4.67
CA VAL A 403 14.25 -3.58 5.36
C VAL A 403 13.90 -2.11 5.14
N ALA A 404 12.62 -1.81 4.97
CA ALA A 404 12.11 -0.45 4.83
C ALA A 404 10.88 -0.24 5.70
N LEU A 405 10.76 0.97 6.25
CA LEU A 405 9.59 1.44 6.99
C LEU A 405 9.22 2.85 6.53
N ALA A 406 7.97 3.02 6.14
CA ALA A 406 7.33 4.29 5.95
C ALA A 406 6.08 4.36 6.83
N ALA A 407 5.82 5.52 7.44
CA ALA A 407 4.58 5.82 8.14
C ALA A 407 4.05 7.20 7.73
N ASN A 408 2.78 7.27 7.32
CA ASN A 408 2.10 8.47 6.85
C ASN A 408 2.96 9.23 5.79
N ALA A 409 2.77 10.56 5.71
CA ALA A 409 3.49 11.45 4.81
C ALA A 409 4.96 11.73 5.16
N SER A 410 5.52 11.05 6.16
CA SER A 410 6.83 11.41 6.72
C SER A 410 8.05 10.86 5.93
N GLY A 411 7.90 10.33 4.69
CA GLY A 411 8.97 9.78 3.78
C GLY A 411 9.14 8.24 3.69
N SER A 412 10.37 7.68 3.64
CA SER A 412 10.69 6.28 4.01
C SER A 412 12.07 6.18 4.71
N THR A 413 12.30 5.16 5.55
CA THR A 413 13.61 4.86 6.19
C THR A 413 14.02 3.41 5.89
N THR A 414 15.32 3.17 5.69
CA THR A 414 15.85 1.88 5.25
C THR A 414 17.05 1.46 6.07
N ASN A 415 17.21 0.15 6.29
CA ASN A 415 18.45 -0.44 6.79
C ASN A 415 18.90 -1.58 5.88
N ALA A 416 20.22 -1.84 5.88
CA ALA A 416 20.82 -2.98 5.19
C ALA A 416 20.21 -4.31 5.67
N ALA A 417 20.41 -5.38 4.88
CA ALA A 417 19.87 -6.71 5.14
C ALA A 417 20.01 -7.13 6.61
N VAL A 418 18.89 -7.11 7.33
CA VAL A 418 18.75 -7.74 8.64
C VAL A 418 18.56 -9.23 8.37
N PRO A 419 19.18 -10.15 9.15
CA PRO A 419 19.01 -11.58 8.94
C PRO A 419 17.52 -11.94 8.85
N THR A 420 17.17 -12.69 7.80
CA THR A 420 15.84 -13.27 7.62
C THR A 420 15.55 -14.18 8.82
N SER A 421 14.31 -14.15 9.34
CA SER A 421 13.89 -15.10 10.37
C SER A 421 14.09 -16.54 9.87
N ASN A 422 14.40 -17.46 10.79
CA ASN A 422 14.66 -18.88 10.50
C ASN A 422 13.37 -19.66 10.17
N GLY A 423 12.63 -19.25 9.14
CA GLY A 423 11.52 -20.05 8.60
C GLY A 423 10.34 -19.26 8.05
N THR A 424 9.44 -20.00 7.40
CA THR A 424 8.18 -19.53 6.83
C THR A 424 7.20 -19.10 7.94
N PHE A 425 6.65 -17.88 7.84
CA PHE A 425 5.59 -17.45 8.75
C PHE A 425 4.30 -18.23 8.48
N ALA A 426 3.76 -18.78 9.56
CA ALA A 426 2.50 -19.53 9.53
C ALA A 426 1.36 -18.85 10.29
N LEU A 427 1.70 -17.87 11.13
CA LEU A 427 0.76 -17.09 11.92
C LEU A 427 0.96 -15.61 11.64
N VAL A 428 -0.15 -14.90 11.41
CA VAL A 428 -0.19 -13.43 11.38
C VAL A 428 -1.11 -12.96 12.50
N GLY A 429 -0.54 -12.36 13.54
CA GLY A 429 -1.30 -11.75 14.62
C GLY A 429 -1.77 -10.35 14.28
N LEU A 430 -3.04 -10.05 14.55
CA LEU A 430 -3.55 -8.68 14.57
C LEU A 430 -3.54 -8.25 16.03
N GLY A 431 -2.61 -7.39 16.41
CA GLY A 431 -2.22 -7.27 17.81
C GLY A 431 -0.96 -8.11 18.15
N GLY A 432 -0.37 -7.84 19.31
CA GLY A 432 0.68 -8.65 19.91
C GLY A 432 1.22 -7.99 21.19
N ALA A 433 1.93 -8.74 22.02
CA ALA A 433 2.82 -8.13 23.01
C ALA A 433 4.19 -7.90 22.37
N SER A 434 4.82 -6.78 22.71
CA SER A 434 6.25 -6.61 22.44
C SER A 434 7.05 -7.77 23.04
N TRP A 435 8.16 -8.14 22.41
CA TRP A 435 9.09 -9.18 22.88
C TRP A 435 8.63 -10.64 22.72
N GLY A 436 7.82 -10.93 21.70
CA GLY A 436 7.38 -12.30 21.47
C GLY A 436 6.33 -12.76 22.47
N GLY A 437 5.29 -11.94 22.70
CA GLY A 437 4.07 -12.45 23.30
C GLY A 437 3.26 -13.31 22.33
N ALA A 438 2.18 -13.92 22.81
CA ALA A 438 1.31 -14.71 21.96
C ALA A 438 0.73 -13.85 20.81
N PRO A 439 0.89 -14.27 19.53
CA PRO A 439 0.48 -13.48 18.38
C PRO A 439 -1.02 -13.19 18.45
N GLY A 440 -1.37 -11.96 18.07
CA GLY A 440 -2.74 -11.49 18.07
C GLY A 440 -3.25 -10.94 19.40
N GLY A 441 -2.50 -11.10 20.50
CA GLY A 441 -2.91 -10.54 21.80
C GLY A 441 -2.81 -9.03 21.85
N ALA A 442 -3.94 -8.37 22.05
CA ALA A 442 -3.98 -6.92 22.16
C ALA A 442 -3.12 -6.41 23.32
N THR A 443 -2.28 -5.41 23.03
CA THR A 443 -1.55 -4.62 24.02
C THR A 443 -2.03 -3.18 23.91
N GLY A 444 -2.52 -2.63 25.02
CA GLY A 444 -3.20 -1.35 24.99
C GLY A 444 -4.61 -1.42 24.42
N VAL A 445 -5.04 -0.31 23.84
CA VAL A 445 -6.28 -0.16 23.07
C VAL A 445 -5.90 0.28 21.65
N VAL A 446 -6.16 -0.58 20.67
CA VAL A 446 -5.85 -0.34 19.26
C VAL A 446 -7.13 -0.46 18.45
N LEU A 447 -7.35 0.53 17.59
CA LEU A 447 -8.39 0.52 16.57
C LEU A 447 -7.74 0.22 15.23
N LEU A 448 -7.99 -0.96 14.68
CA LEU A 448 -7.39 -1.45 13.45
C LEU A 448 -8.36 -1.28 12.28
N ARG A 449 -7.94 -0.55 11.24
CA ARG A 449 -8.77 -0.21 10.08
C ARG A 449 -8.44 -1.05 8.85
N ARG A 450 -7.15 -1.34 8.62
CA ARG A 450 -6.70 -2.14 7.48
C ARG A 450 -5.42 -2.94 7.72
N ILE A 451 -5.53 -4.21 7.32
CA ILE A 451 -4.57 -5.27 7.03
C ILE A 451 -4.17 -5.56 5.57
N ALA A 452 -3.13 -4.99 4.93
CA ALA A 452 -2.70 -5.53 3.62
C ALA A 452 -1.35 -6.23 3.71
N VAL A 453 -1.21 -7.45 3.19
CA VAL A 453 0.05 -8.21 3.20
C VAL A 453 0.40 -8.66 1.80
N TYR A 454 1.68 -8.60 1.44
CA TYR A 454 2.24 -8.96 0.14
C TYR A 454 3.31 -10.04 0.36
N ALA A 455 3.17 -11.19 -0.30
CA ALA A 455 4.16 -12.27 -0.27
C ALA A 455 5.34 -12.01 -1.22
N ARG A 456 5.83 -10.75 -1.23
CA ARG A 456 6.99 -10.30 -1.98
C ARG A 456 7.58 -9.06 -1.33
N GLN A 457 8.85 -8.81 -1.59
CA GLN A 457 9.47 -7.53 -1.27
C GLN A 457 8.94 -6.44 -2.23
N LEU A 458 8.35 -5.35 -1.71
CA LEU A 458 7.99 -4.16 -2.48
C LEU A 458 9.21 -3.26 -2.76
N THR A 459 9.12 -2.35 -3.72
CA THR A 459 10.18 -1.34 -3.91
C THR A 459 10.11 -0.24 -2.84
N GLN A 460 11.17 0.54 -2.65
CA GLN A 460 11.15 1.66 -1.70
C GLN A 460 10.09 2.71 -2.05
N GLY A 461 9.91 2.97 -3.36
CA GLY A 461 8.85 3.84 -3.86
C GLY A 461 7.47 3.32 -3.49
N GLN A 462 7.22 2.02 -3.69
CA GLN A 462 5.95 1.38 -3.35
C GLN A 462 5.64 1.40 -1.85
N VAL A 463 6.65 1.20 -0.99
CA VAL A 463 6.50 1.33 0.48
C VAL A 463 6.11 2.76 0.86
N THR A 464 6.74 3.75 0.23
CA THR A 464 6.42 5.17 0.47
C THR A 464 5.01 5.51 0.01
N ALA A 465 4.64 5.09 -1.20
CA ALA A 465 3.29 5.26 -1.76
C ALA A 465 2.25 4.61 -0.85
N ALA A 466 2.46 3.36 -0.44
CA ALA A 466 1.56 2.64 0.43
C ALA A 466 1.34 3.34 1.77
N ALA A 467 2.37 3.96 2.35
CA ALA A 467 2.25 4.72 3.59
C ALA A 467 1.48 6.05 3.44
N ILE A 468 1.44 6.63 2.24
CA ILE A 468 0.76 7.90 1.94
C ILE A 468 -0.67 7.63 1.46
N THR A 469 -0.80 6.94 0.33
CA THR A 469 -2.05 6.76 -0.41
C THR A 469 -2.85 5.57 0.12
N GLY A 470 -2.19 4.62 0.78
CA GLY A 470 -2.79 3.32 1.11
C GLY A 470 -2.77 2.35 -0.07
N SER A 471 -2.16 2.70 -1.20
CA SER A 471 -1.91 1.79 -2.32
C SER A 471 -0.42 1.81 -2.64
N THR A 472 0.13 0.72 -3.15
CA THR A 472 1.52 0.74 -3.63
C THR A 472 1.68 1.57 -4.90
N LEU A 473 0.56 1.99 -5.51
CA LEU A 473 0.52 3.02 -6.55
C LEU A 473 0.53 4.41 -5.92
N ASP A 474 1.44 5.25 -6.40
CA ASP A 474 1.34 6.69 -6.19
C ASP A 474 0.60 7.34 -7.35
N THR A 475 -0.72 7.51 -7.18
CA THR A 475 -1.57 8.13 -8.22
C THR A 475 -1.21 9.60 -8.48
N ALA A 476 -0.57 10.29 -7.53
CA ALA A 476 -0.14 11.68 -7.72
C ALA A 476 1.11 11.78 -8.61
N MET A 477 1.89 10.70 -8.72
CA MET A 477 3.10 10.62 -9.54
C MET A 477 2.85 9.92 -10.89
N LEU A 478 1.63 9.44 -11.16
CA LEU A 478 1.27 8.86 -12.44
C LEU A 478 1.02 9.99 -13.46
N VAL A 479 1.96 10.18 -14.40
CA VAL A 479 1.88 11.22 -15.43
C VAL A 479 1.10 10.73 -16.65
N TYR A 480 1.21 9.44 -16.97
CA TYR A 480 0.49 8.81 -18.06
C TYR A 480 0.16 7.36 -17.75
N ASP A 481 -1.02 6.94 -18.18
CA ASP A 481 -1.53 5.58 -18.08
C ASP A 481 -2.44 5.30 -19.27
N SER A 482 -2.09 4.29 -20.06
CA SER A 482 -2.90 3.92 -21.22
C SER A 482 -4.23 3.26 -20.84
N GLY A 483 -4.36 2.76 -19.61
CA GLY A 483 -5.30 1.70 -19.32
C GLY A 483 -4.96 0.39 -20.06
N PRO A 484 -5.74 -0.67 -19.88
CA PRO A 484 -5.57 -1.91 -20.65
C PRO A 484 -5.88 -1.69 -22.13
N LEU A 485 -4.93 -2.02 -23.00
CA LEU A 485 -5.06 -2.04 -24.45
C LEU A 485 -4.95 -3.49 -24.94
N ALA A 486 -5.68 -3.85 -25.99
CA ALA A 486 -5.50 -5.14 -26.63
C ALA A 486 -4.15 -5.18 -27.37
N ALA A 487 -3.45 -6.31 -27.28
CA ALA A 487 -2.17 -6.49 -27.95
C ALA A 487 -2.33 -6.49 -29.48
N GLU A 488 -3.47 -7.00 -30.00
CA GLU A 488 -3.82 -6.99 -31.43
C GLU A 488 -2.70 -7.52 -32.33
N THR A 489 -2.02 -8.57 -31.89
CA THR A 489 -0.93 -9.24 -32.61
C THR A 489 -0.87 -10.72 -32.24
N SER A 490 -0.18 -11.51 -33.05
CA SER A 490 0.22 -12.88 -32.71
C SER A 490 1.66 -13.13 -33.17
N ASP A 491 2.30 -14.20 -32.69
CA ASP A 491 3.62 -14.64 -33.19
C ASP A 491 3.58 -14.85 -34.72
N ALA A 492 2.46 -15.36 -35.25
CA ALA A 492 2.22 -15.53 -36.68
C ALA A 492 2.11 -14.20 -37.46
N ALA A 493 1.74 -13.11 -36.78
CA ALA A 493 1.69 -11.75 -37.34
C ALA A 493 2.97 -10.94 -37.06
N GLY A 494 4.06 -11.60 -36.65
CA GLY A 494 5.35 -10.98 -36.32
C GLY A 494 5.48 -10.52 -34.87
N GLY A 495 4.41 -10.61 -34.07
CA GLY A 495 4.46 -10.40 -32.63
C GLY A 495 4.77 -8.97 -32.19
N ASN A 496 4.62 -7.98 -33.07
CA ASN A 496 4.96 -6.59 -32.74
C ASN A 496 3.79 -5.88 -32.09
N VAL A 497 4.07 -5.15 -31.01
CA VAL A 497 3.12 -4.27 -30.34
C VAL A 497 3.70 -2.87 -30.38
N VAL A 498 3.05 -1.93 -31.05
CA VAL A 498 3.48 -0.52 -31.13
C VAL A 498 2.46 0.37 -30.44
N LEU A 499 2.86 1.03 -29.38
CA LEU A 499 2.01 1.88 -28.55
C LEU A 499 2.43 3.35 -28.68
N LEU A 500 1.44 4.22 -28.81
CA LEU A 500 1.64 5.66 -28.99
C LEU A 500 0.99 6.43 -27.84
N ALA A 501 1.72 7.36 -27.24
CA ALA A 501 1.14 8.30 -26.30
C ALA A 501 0.39 9.40 -27.08
N PRO A 502 -0.74 9.92 -26.55
CA PRO A 502 -1.52 10.97 -27.21
C PRO A 502 -0.74 12.31 -27.31
N ALA A 503 0.26 12.49 -26.44
CA ALA A 503 1.21 13.59 -26.47
C ALA A 503 2.55 13.11 -25.89
N THR A 504 3.62 13.88 -26.11
CA THR A 504 4.93 13.58 -25.51
C THR A 504 4.83 13.61 -23.99
N VAL A 505 5.23 12.52 -23.34
CA VAL A 505 5.25 12.38 -21.89
C VAL A 505 6.69 12.50 -21.40
N THR A 506 6.92 13.33 -20.37
CA THR A 506 8.21 13.39 -19.68
C THR A 506 8.15 12.51 -18.44
N ALA A 507 9.00 11.48 -18.39
CA ALA A 507 9.05 10.54 -17.28
C ALA A 507 10.45 9.94 -17.13
N ARG A 508 10.78 9.53 -15.91
CA ARG A 508 11.98 8.74 -15.61
C ARG A 508 11.70 7.25 -15.62
N TYR A 509 10.55 6.86 -15.08
CA TYR A 509 10.12 5.47 -14.98
C TYR A 509 9.02 5.18 -16.00
N LEU A 510 9.14 4.02 -16.62
CA LEU A 510 8.18 3.43 -17.54
C LEU A 510 7.90 2.01 -17.06
N ARG A 511 6.63 1.65 -16.89
CA ARG A 511 6.21 0.26 -16.63
C ARG A 511 5.35 -0.24 -17.79
N VAL A 512 5.59 -1.47 -18.22
CA VAL A 512 4.75 -2.23 -19.14
C VAL A 512 4.23 -3.46 -18.43
N ASP A 513 2.92 -3.61 -18.34
CA ASP A 513 2.25 -4.81 -17.85
C ASP A 513 1.67 -5.56 -19.04
N VAL A 514 1.84 -6.89 -19.04
CA VAL A 514 1.39 -7.77 -20.10
C VAL A 514 0.66 -8.95 -19.47
N THR A 515 -0.54 -9.23 -19.94
CA THR A 515 -1.35 -10.38 -19.50
C THR A 515 -1.87 -11.14 -20.71
N ASP A 516 -1.60 -12.44 -20.74
CA ASP A 516 -2.03 -13.38 -21.77
C ASP A 516 -2.53 -14.65 -21.07
N ASP A 517 -3.84 -14.72 -20.82
CA ASP A 517 -4.46 -15.74 -19.96
C ASP A 517 -4.22 -17.19 -20.42
N GLY A 518 -3.92 -17.39 -21.71
CA GLY A 518 -3.60 -18.70 -22.29
C GLY A 518 -2.12 -19.09 -22.22
N ALA A 519 -1.23 -18.16 -21.87
CA ALA A 519 0.21 -18.36 -21.92
C ALA A 519 0.77 -18.94 -20.61
N THR A 520 1.72 -19.88 -20.72
CA THR A 520 2.52 -20.35 -19.57
C THR A 520 3.79 -19.54 -19.37
N ALA A 521 4.21 -18.82 -20.40
CA ALA A 521 5.29 -17.85 -20.40
C ALA A 521 5.07 -16.82 -21.51
N ILE A 522 5.56 -15.61 -21.28
CA ILE A 522 5.54 -14.50 -22.22
C ILE A 522 6.97 -14.27 -22.70
N ASP A 523 7.21 -14.43 -24.00
CA ASP A 523 8.49 -14.14 -24.61
C ASP A 523 8.44 -12.78 -25.34
N ILE A 524 9.44 -11.94 -25.11
CA ILE A 524 9.57 -10.61 -25.72
C ILE A 524 10.96 -10.49 -26.32
N GLY A 525 11.05 -10.17 -27.61
CA GLY A 525 12.30 -9.99 -28.33
C GLY A 525 13.05 -8.73 -27.95
N ARG A 526 12.43 -7.57 -28.22
CA ARG A 526 13.04 -6.26 -27.96
C ARG A 526 12.03 -5.30 -27.35
N LEU A 527 12.48 -4.46 -26.42
CA LEU A 527 11.73 -3.32 -25.90
C LEU A 527 12.39 -2.03 -26.36
N VAL A 528 11.64 -1.14 -27.00
CA VAL A 528 12.12 0.17 -27.45
C VAL A 528 11.15 1.25 -27.01
N ALA A 529 11.67 2.41 -26.61
CA ALA A 529 10.84 3.56 -26.25
C ALA A 529 11.63 4.86 -26.40
N GLY A 530 10.95 5.95 -26.73
CA GLY A 530 11.60 7.24 -26.89
C GLY A 530 10.72 8.27 -27.59
N PRO A 531 11.29 9.44 -27.91
CA PRO A 531 10.61 10.47 -28.65
C PRO A 531 10.44 10.08 -30.12
N LEU A 532 9.37 10.56 -30.75
CA LEU A 532 9.13 10.37 -32.17
C LEU A 532 9.58 11.60 -32.96
N TRP A 533 10.40 11.38 -33.98
CA TRP A 533 10.55 12.37 -35.04
C TRP A 533 9.36 12.26 -35.98
N ARG A 534 8.51 13.29 -35.98
CA ARG A 534 7.37 13.48 -36.88
C ARG A 534 7.75 14.51 -37.96
N PRO A 535 8.07 14.09 -39.20
CA PRO A 535 8.30 15.01 -40.30
C PRO A 535 7.10 15.93 -40.52
N SER A 536 7.37 17.19 -40.84
CA SER A 536 6.39 18.25 -41.05
C SER A 536 5.56 18.09 -42.33
N ARG A 537 5.97 17.15 -43.20
CA ARG A 537 5.33 16.83 -44.49
C ARG A 537 5.27 15.32 -44.66
N ALA A 538 4.18 14.87 -45.29
CA ALA A 538 4.00 13.46 -45.61
C ALA A 538 5.02 12.97 -46.64
N PHE A 539 5.25 11.65 -46.66
CA PHE A 539 6.02 11.00 -47.70
C PHE A 539 5.30 11.09 -49.06
N ALA A 540 6.07 10.95 -50.14
CA ALA A 540 5.57 11.00 -51.50
C ALA A 540 4.69 9.78 -51.84
N TYR A 541 3.82 9.94 -52.84
CA TYR A 541 3.09 8.80 -53.42
C TYR A 541 4.05 7.75 -53.99
N GLY A 542 3.59 6.49 -54.03
CA GLY A 542 4.39 5.36 -54.51
C GLY A 542 5.17 4.62 -53.41
N VAL A 543 4.70 4.70 -52.16
CA VAL A 543 5.22 3.83 -51.09
C VAL A 543 4.98 2.37 -51.46
N THR A 544 6.02 1.55 -51.29
CA THR A 544 5.92 0.10 -51.50
C THR A 544 6.12 -0.61 -50.19
N GLU A 545 5.15 -1.43 -49.79
CA GLU A 545 5.21 -2.33 -48.64
C GLU A 545 5.22 -3.78 -49.14
N GLY A 546 6.00 -4.65 -48.51
CA GLY A 546 6.08 -6.06 -48.90
C GLY A 546 7.07 -6.83 -48.04
N GLN A 547 7.62 -7.91 -48.59
CA GLN A 547 8.64 -8.74 -47.95
C GLN A 547 9.81 -8.98 -48.91
N GLU A 548 11.01 -9.10 -48.36
CA GLU A 548 12.18 -9.56 -49.09
C GLU A 548 12.21 -11.08 -49.07
N MET A 549 11.97 -11.70 -50.23
CA MET A 549 11.99 -13.16 -50.38
C MET A 549 13.45 -13.62 -50.38
N LEU A 550 13.88 -14.20 -49.26
CA LEU A 550 15.20 -14.80 -49.12
C LEU A 550 15.20 -16.29 -49.47
N ASP A 551 14.02 -16.88 -49.64
CA ASP A 551 13.86 -18.25 -50.14
C ASP A 551 14.55 -18.40 -51.49
N ARG A 552 15.34 -19.46 -51.62
CA ARG A 552 16.04 -19.75 -52.87
C ARG A 552 15.88 -21.20 -53.29
N ARG A 553 16.10 -21.45 -54.58
CA ARG A 553 16.14 -22.80 -55.14
C ARG A 553 17.58 -23.11 -55.49
N ASP A 554 18.22 -23.92 -54.65
CA ASP A 554 19.58 -24.37 -54.91
C ASP A 554 19.57 -25.57 -55.86
N ARG A 555 20.64 -25.69 -56.65
CA ARG A 555 20.86 -26.82 -57.55
C ARG A 555 22.06 -27.61 -57.05
N ASN A 556 21.89 -28.92 -56.88
CA ASN A 556 23.01 -29.79 -56.61
C ASN A 556 23.94 -29.82 -57.85
N PRO A 557 25.21 -29.38 -57.74
CA PRO A 557 26.11 -29.31 -58.89
C PRO A 557 26.45 -30.67 -59.51
N LEU A 558 26.33 -31.76 -58.74
CA LEU A 558 26.72 -33.11 -59.16
C LEU A 558 25.56 -33.92 -59.75
N THR A 559 24.33 -33.67 -59.29
CA THR A 559 23.15 -34.45 -59.73
C THR A 559 22.17 -33.65 -60.59
N GLY A 560 22.33 -32.32 -60.66
CA GLY A 560 21.41 -31.42 -61.38
C GLY A 560 20.03 -31.25 -60.74
N VAL A 561 19.75 -31.98 -59.65
CA VAL A 561 18.48 -31.89 -58.92
C VAL A 561 18.38 -30.55 -58.19
N SER A 562 17.26 -29.85 -58.38
CA SER A 562 16.95 -28.62 -57.65
C SER A 562 16.11 -28.91 -56.41
N PHE A 563 16.42 -28.27 -55.30
CA PHE A 563 15.63 -28.38 -54.06
C PHE A 563 15.35 -26.99 -53.47
N PRO A 564 14.17 -26.78 -52.87
CA PRO A 564 13.88 -25.54 -52.17
C PRO A 564 14.73 -25.42 -50.92
N VAL A 565 15.32 -24.24 -50.70
CA VAL A 565 16.01 -23.87 -49.46
C VAL A 565 15.16 -22.77 -48.83
N PRO A 566 14.33 -23.10 -47.82
CA PRO A 566 13.54 -22.09 -47.13
C PRO A 566 14.45 -21.15 -46.36
N ALA A 567 14.14 -19.86 -46.41
CA ALA A 567 14.77 -18.87 -45.56
C ALA A 567 14.34 -19.07 -44.10
N LEU A 568 15.21 -18.69 -43.17
CA LEU A 568 14.86 -18.64 -41.75
C LEU A 568 13.74 -17.62 -41.47
N ALA A 569 13.67 -16.58 -42.30
CA ALA A 569 12.65 -15.54 -42.30
C ALA A 569 12.67 -14.76 -43.61
N ASN A 570 11.52 -14.27 -44.06
CA ASN A 570 11.40 -13.27 -45.12
C ASN A 570 11.04 -11.92 -44.48
N PRO A 571 12.00 -11.01 -44.27
CA PRO A 571 11.76 -9.76 -43.54
C PRO A 571 10.81 -8.84 -44.31
N ARG A 572 9.97 -8.10 -43.58
CA ARG A 572 9.16 -7.03 -44.17
C ARG A 572 10.07 -5.91 -44.70
N VAL A 573 9.69 -5.30 -45.81
CA VAL A 573 10.40 -4.17 -46.41
C VAL A 573 9.40 -3.08 -46.75
N THR A 574 9.77 -1.85 -46.42
CA THR A 574 9.09 -0.66 -46.93
C THR A 574 10.05 0.27 -47.64
N ARG A 575 9.58 0.93 -48.69
CA ARG A 575 10.33 1.97 -49.41
C ARG A 575 9.44 3.19 -49.58
N PHE A 576 9.97 4.34 -49.25
CA PHE A 576 9.28 5.62 -49.36
C PHE A 576 10.29 6.77 -49.50
N SER A 577 9.78 7.93 -49.91
CA SER A 577 10.59 9.14 -50.00
C SER A 577 9.93 10.25 -49.20
N LEU A 578 10.71 10.98 -48.40
CA LEU A 578 10.31 12.25 -47.82
C LEU A 578 10.70 13.36 -48.80
N PRO A 579 9.75 13.93 -49.57
CA PRO A 579 10.07 14.83 -50.68
C PRO A 579 10.48 16.23 -50.20
N LEU A 580 10.12 16.60 -48.97
CA LEU A 580 10.42 17.92 -48.42
C LEU A 580 10.70 17.85 -46.92
N LEU A 581 11.98 17.85 -46.58
CA LEU A 581 12.50 18.07 -45.24
C LEU A 581 12.98 19.51 -45.12
N SER A 582 12.55 20.19 -44.06
CA SER A 582 13.02 21.54 -43.74
C SER A 582 14.49 21.54 -43.34
N GLY A 583 15.14 22.70 -43.44
CA GLY A 583 16.51 22.88 -42.97
C GLY A 583 16.70 22.54 -41.49
N ALA A 584 15.66 22.71 -40.65
CA ALA A 584 15.68 22.35 -39.24
C ALA A 584 15.63 20.82 -39.04
N GLU A 585 14.75 20.13 -39.75
CA GLU A 585 14.64 18.66 -39.69
C GLU A 585 15.91 17.97 -40.18
N ILE A 586 16.56 18.50 -41.23
CA ILE A 586 17.81 17.95 -41.73
C ILE A 586 18.94 18.14 -40.72
N LYS A 587 19.12 19.38 -40.24
CA LYS A 587 20.24 19.72 -39.36
C LYS A 587 20.10 19.12 -37.96
N GLY A 588 18.86 18.99 -37.47
CA GLY A 588 18.55 18.40 -36.17
C GLY A 588 18.32 16.90 -36.27
N GLN A 589 17.14 16.49 -36.72
CA GLN A 589 16.64 15.12 -36.59
C GLN A 589 17.36 14.14 -37.52
N HIS A 590 17.36 14.37 -38.84
CA HIS A 590 17.91 13.43 -39.82
C HIS A 590 19.41 13.17 -39.61
N ARG A 591 20.22 14.24 -39.46
CA ARG A 591 21.66 14.08 -39.24
C ARG A 591 21.98 13.41 -37.91
N ALA A 592 21.20 13.67 -36.86
CA ALA A 592 21.36 12.98 -35.59
C ALA A 592 21.02 11.49 -35.73
N MET A 593 19.92 11.15 -36.40
CA MET A 593 19.55 9.77 -36.72
C MET A 593 20.65 9.02 -37.47
N VAL A 594 21.19 9.60 -38.55
CA VAL A 594 22.29 8.99 -39.31
C VAL A 594 23.55 8.83 -38.46
N ARG A 595 23.86 9.79 -37.58
CA ARG A 595 25.02 9.73 -36.69
C ARG A 595 24.88 8.64 -35.63
N VAL A 596 23.69 8.48 -35.06
CA VAL A 596 23.43 7.52 -33.97
C VAL A 596 23.31 6.10 -34.51
N LEU A 597 22.57 5.91 -35.60
CA LEU A 597 22.32 4.57 -36.16
C LEU A 597 23.46 4.07 -37.04
N GLY A 598 24.11 4.96 -37.80
CA GLY A 598 25.13 4.55 -38.77
C GLY A 598 24.60 3.52 -39.77
N ALA A 599 25.42 2.52 -40.12
CA ALA A 599 25.07 1.44 -41.04
C ALA A 599 24.57 0.16 -40.35
N ILE A 600 24.48 0.16 -39.02
CA ILE A 600 24.20 -1.04 -38.22
C ILE A 600 23.01 -0.88 -37.27
N GLY A 601 22.61 0.36 -36.96
CA GLY A 601 21.50 0.65 -36.08
C GLY A 601 20.14 0.53 -36.76
N ASP A 602 19.15 0.21 -35.96
CA ASP A 602 17.76 0.04 -36.37
C ASP A 602 16.90 1.20 -35.85
N ALA A 603 15.80 1.47 -36.55
CA ALA A 603 14.77 2.40 -36.10
C ALA A 603 13.40 1.75 -36.19
N LEU A 604 12.45 2.24 -35.39
CA LEU A 604 11.04 1.96 -35.59
C LEU A 604 10.49 2.95 -36.62
N TRP A 605 10.01 2.43 -37.74
CA TRP A 605 9.20 3.19 -38.68
C TRP A 605 7.72 2.97 -38.42
N ILE A 606 6.99 4.07 -38.30
CA ILE A 606 5.54 4.10 -38.11
C ILE A 606 4.95 4.82 -39.32
N PRO A 607 4.25 4.11 -40.24
CA PRO A 607 3.78 4.73 -41.48
C PRO A 607 2.74 5.82 -41.23
N GLU A 608 1.89 5.65 -40.22
CA GLU A 608 0.90 6.65 -39.84
C GLU A 608 0.49 6.48 -38.36
N ILE A 609 0.46 7.58 -37.62
CA ILE A 609 0.24 7.57 -36.16
C ILE A 609 -1.23 7.49 -35.74
N THR A 610 -2.15 7.58 -36.70
CA THR A 610 -3.62 7.52 -36.46
C THR A 610 -4.21 6.17 -36.85
N LEU A 611 -3.38 5.19 -37.19
CA LEU A 611 -3.81 3.84 -37.53
C LEU A 611 -4.44 3.16 -36.31
N SER A 612 -5.30 2.18 -36.56
CA SER A 612 -5.78 1.28 -35.51
C SER A 612 -4.62 0.48 -34.89
N GLN A 613 -4.80 -0.05 -33.68
CA GLN A 613 -3.73 -0.80 -33.00
C GLN A 613 -3.22 -2.00 -33.83
N ALA A 614 -4.13 -2.78 -34.43
CA ALA A 614 -3.78 -3.89 -35.33
C ALA A 614 -2.98 -3.44 -36.58
N GLU A 615 -3.34 -2.29 -37.16
CA GLU A 615 -2.62 -1.71 -38.31
C GLU A 615 -1.26 -1.12 -37.91
N LEU A 616 -1.16 -0.50 -36.73
CA LEU A 616 0.12 -0.02 -36.18
C LEU A 616 1.08 -1.19 -36.01
N ASN A 617 0.63 -2.27 -35.39
CA ASN A 617 1.42 -3.48 -35.14
C ASN A 617 1.92 -4.12 -36.45
N SER A 618 1.01 -4.29 -37.41
CA SER A 618 1.29 -5.02 -38.65
C SER A 618 2.08 -4.21 -39.68
N ARG A 619 1.96 -2.87 -39.69
CA ARG A 619 2.63 -2.01 -40.68
C ARG A 619 3.89 -1.31 -40.16
N SER A 620 4.05 -1.19 -38.84
CA SER A 620 5.29 -0.64 -38.27
C SER A 620 6.43 -1.65 -38.36
N ILE A 621 7.63 -1.17 -38.67
CA ILE A 621 8.81 -2.02 -38.89
C ILE A 621 9.93 -1.52 -37.99
N TRP A 622 10.42 -2.40 -37.12
CA TRP A 622 11.72 -2.25 -36.48
C TRP A 622 12.79 -2.82 -37.40
N GLY A 623 13.71 -1.99 -37.88
CA GLY A 623 14.65 -2.45 -38.88
C GLY A 623 15.70 -1.44 -39.32
N ALA A 624 16.59 -1.92 -40.17
CA ALA A 624 17.73 -1.15 -40.65
C ALA A 624 17.25 -0.06 -41.60
N ILE A 625 17.67 1.18 -41.36
CA ILE A 625 17.36 2.34 -42.22
C ILE A 625 18.42 2.59 -43.31
N ALA A 626 19.56 1.90 -43.21
CA ALA A 626 20.70 1.98 -44.12
C ALA A 626 21.45 0.64 -44.11
N ALA A 627 22.14 0.34 -45.21
CA ALA A 627 23.04 -0.79 -45.35
C ALA A 627 24.52 -0.32 -45.42
N PRO A 628 25.49 -1.21 -45.12
CA PRO A 628 26.90 -0.91 -45.35
C PRO A 628 27.17 -0.49 -46.80
N GLY A 629 27.73 0.70 -46.98
CA GLY A 629 28.01 1.28 -48.31
C GLY A 629 26.92 2.23 -48.83
N ASP A 630 25.78 2.35 -48.15
CA ASP A 630 24.76 3.34 -48.52
C ASP A 630 25.25 4.78 -48.27
N GLU A 631 25.05 5.65 -49.26
CA GLU A 631 25.22 7.08 -49.07
C GLU A 631 24.00 7.64 -48.29
N ALA A 632 24.18 7.93 -47.00
CA ALA A 632 23.18 8.58 -46.15
C ALA A 632 23.00 10.08 -46.47
N ALA A 633 23.09 10.45 -47.75
CA ALA A 633 22.98 11.80 -48.26
C ALA A 633 21.52 12.24 -48.43
N THR A 634 21.27 13.52 -48.22
CA THR A 634 20.02 14.21 -48.59
C THR A 634 20.21 14.93 -49.92
N SER A 635 19.23 14.90 -50.81
CA SER A 635 19.26 15.63 -52.08
C SER A 635 18.66 17.03 -51.92
N ARG A 636 19.26 18.06 -52.53
CA ARG A 636 18.66 19.41 -52.65
C ARG A 636 18.02 19.58 -54.01
N ASP A 637 16.98 18.79 -54.25
CA ASP A 637 16.19 18.80 -55.48
C ASP A 637 14.99 19.76 -55.44
N SER A 638 14.65 20.31 -54.27
CA SER A 638 13.53 21.24 -54.08
C SER A 638 13.89 22.40 -53.14
N PHE A 639 13.83 23.66 -53.62
CA PHE A 639 14.04 24.83 -52.76
C PHE A 639 12.72 25.17 -52.01
N PRO A 640 12.73 25.39 -50.68
CA PRO A 640 13.86 25.61 -49.77
C PRO A 640 14.30 24.38 -48.92
N GLY A 641 13.95 23.15 -49.31
CA GLY A 641 14.19 21.93 -48.51
C GLY A 641 15.20 20.93 -49.10
N SER A 642 15.16 19.71 -48.58
CA SER A 642 15.83 18.54 -49.17
C SER A 642 14.92 17.33 -49.17
N SER A 643 15.19 16.37 -50.05
CA SER A 643 14.52 15.08 -50.06
C SER A 643 15.43 13.97 -49.52
N ARG A 644 14.80 12.90 -49.03
CA ARG A 644 15.49 11.66 -48.64
C ARG A 644 14.60 10.45 -48.92
N SER A 645 15.16 9.45 -49.58
CA SER A 645 14.53 8.14 -49.75
C SER A 645 15.00 7.16 -48.68
N PHE A 646 14.09 6.34 -48.21
CA PHE A 646 14.32 5.29 -47.22
C PHE A 646 13.95 3.94 -47.80
N ARG A 647 14.78 2.94 -47.50
CA ARG A 647 14.44 1.53 -47.60
C ARG A 647 14.65 0.95 -46.21
N ILE A 648 13.58 0.48 -45.59
CA ILE A 648 13.65 -0.11 -44.26
C ILE A 648 13.42 -1.61 -44.40
N ILE A 649 14.34 -2.38 -43.86
CA ILE A 649 14.29 -3.85 -43.87
C ILE A 649 14.15 -4.30 -42.43
N GLU A 650 13.09 -5.05 -42.15
CA GLU A 650 12.81 -5.60 -40.82
C GLU A 650 13.98 -6.43 -40.29
N ARG A 651 14.29 -6.21 -39.01
CA ARG A 651 15.22 -7.05 -38.27
C ARG A 651 14.47 -8.30 -37.80
N VAL A 652 14.78 -9.43 -38.44
CA VAL A 652 14.20 -10.76 -38.16
C VAL A 652 15.12 -11.62 -37.35
#